data_AF-A0AA41YIS4-F1
#
_entry.id   AF-A0AA41YIS4-F1
#
_cell.length_a   1.000
_cell.length_b   1.000
_cell.length_c   1.000
_cell.angle_alpha   90.00
_cell.angle_beta   90.00
_cell.angle_gamma   90.00
#
_symmetry.space_group_name_H-M   'P 1'
#
loop_
_entity.id
_entity.type
_entity.pdbx_description
1 polymer ?
#
loop_
_entity_poly.entity_id
_entity_poly.type
_entity_poly.pdbx_seq_one_letter_code
_entity_poly.pdbx_strand_id
1 'polypeptide(L)'
;MDAISRSKPAGSSTGLASDITARSDPAIIHSRFTLAPVAATTPGDTAPPEQDAARARSEHYADPGAATIAPHVDVAYYRAIYPDIGRLALDPVTHFHAHGWREGRNPNSWFDTRYYLAANPDIAAAGIDPLQHYVTHGRAEGRQPRRSGGALRAVVEAATPPSARPLGYDAPADADRLEAPDLHAAIAARCVGANGLVVSASHDRYIDVTGGVQILIADEQALFNGDRFAYLHLSPAIARLTLDPGGDEPALLQVVLDGRFLGLATGEAVAAALALLPDTAAPARIFTVHSVFGHRWRVLAAVAAALQARHSFFWLHDYASLCEGYNLLRDDALFCGAPPEDSMACRICVYGGERAGYRAELRALFDAVPFHVLAPSPAALQLWLRSAGLPHLSARVHANLVLQEGDAEAPASGQHLPVRVAFVGFPMAHKGWPLFRTLVEQARTLDAYRFYHLSIAETLQPMDGLIGVPAQVDRDDRFAMVAALAALQIDLVLVLSPWPETFSYVTHEAFAAGADVVALACAGNVADAVRRHDRGVVLRDDAALLRFFLDLHAVRYAEQRAAAALRPARLLACGTTATVALDAPDGPDPDRLATPDPALRVIAGDAVILPARDGDGWRFALPAQAGIIRLVSRSVVPAQLSSAARDQRRLGVAVGRLMLDGAIVPPGDARRLSGWHGAEDAWEWTSGDATLDAGEARMLEVTLARLATYFRSPLAGSG
;
A
#
# COMPACT_ATOMS: atom_id res chain seq x y z
N MET A 1 -12.79 29.95 59.03
CA MET A 1 -12.90 29.42 60.41
C MET A 1 -13.91 28.28 60.34
N ASP A 2 -13.64 26.98 60.47
CA ASP A 2 -12.48 26.15 60.83
C ASP A 2 -12.82 24.74 60.25
N ALA A 3 -11.95 24.06 59.48
CA ALA A 3 -10.82 23.22 59.89
C ALA A 3 -11.18 22.03 60.81
N ILE A 4 -11.36 20.82 60.25
CA ILE A 4 -11.07 19.50 60.89
C ILE A 4 -10.73 18.51 59.75
N SER A 5 -9.46 18.26 59.43
CA SER A 5 -8.57 17.22 59.99
C SER A 5 -9.04 15.78 59.70
N ARG A 6 -8.35 15.09 58.79
CA ARG A 6 -8.23 13.62 58.81
C ARG A 6 -6.77 13.22 58.55
N SER A 7 -6.32 12.34 59.42
CA SER A 7 -4.99 11.83 59.65
C SER A 7 -4.49 10.86 58.57
N LYS A 8 -3.18 10.94 58.30
CA LYS A 8 -2.37 9.91 57.65
C LYS A 8 -2.20 8.68 58.57
N PRO A 9 -1.97 7.50 57.98
CA PRO A 9 -0.99 6.55 58.50
C PRO A 9 0.25 6.49 57.58
N ALA A 10 1.42 6.59 58.22
CA ALA A 10 2.70 6.05 57.72
C ALA A 10 2.60 4.50 57.75
N GLY A 11 3.29 3.67 56.97
CA GLY A 11 4.36 3.79 56.00
C GLY A 11 4.95 2.37 55.91
N SER A 12 5.18 1.85 54.70
CA SER A 12 6.14 0.75 54.49
C SER A 12 6.76 0.90 53.11
N SER A 13 7.84 1.67 53.07
CA SER A 13 8.76 1.79 51.95
C SER A 13 9.77 0.64 51.96
N THR A 14 9.80 -0.15 50.89
CA THR A 14 10.97 -0.89 50.37
C THR A 14 10.54 -1.40 48.98
N GLY A 15 11.06 -1.01 47.83
CA GLY A 15 12.16 -0.18 47.41
C GLY A 15 12.32 -0.52 45.92
N LEU A 16 11.92 0.38 45.03
CA LEU A 16 12.15 0.34 43.57
C LEU A 16 11.73 1.70 42.99
N ALA A 17 12.45 2.73 43.42
CA ALA A 17 12.39 4.06 42.83
C ALA A 17 13.80 4.64 42.86
N SER A 18 14.59 4.27 41.87
CA SER A 18 15.76 5.03 41.37
C SER A 18 16.29 4.28 40.15
N ASP A 19 15.75 4.64 38.98
CA ASP A 19 16.51 4.84 37.75
C ASP A 19 15.54 5.25 36.62
N ILE A 20 14.96 6.45 36.77
CA ILE A 20 14.23 7.15 35.71
C ILE A 20 14.93 8.49 35.45
N THR A 21 16.20 8.46 35.07
CA THR A 21 16.91 9.65 34.55
C THR A 21 17.98 9.26 33.52
N ALA A 22 17.54 8.90 32.31
CA ALA A 22 18.28 9.05 31.05
C ALA A 22 17.32 8.88 29.85
N ARG A 23 16.24 9.68 29.80
CA ARG A 23 15.34 9.70 28.64
C ARG A 23 15.95 10.58 27.53
N SER A 24 16.57 9.89 26.56
CA SER A 24 16.52 10.08 25.10
C SER A 24 16.54 11.50 24.50
N ASP A 25 17.38 11.70 23.48
CA ASP A 25 17.31 12.85 22.55
C ASP A 25 15.84 13.12 22.19
N PRO A 26 15.32 14.35 22.39
CA PRO A 26 13.94 14.70 22.05
C PRO A 26 13.53 14.31 20.62
N ALA A 27 14.47 14.22 19.67
CA ALA A 27 14.20 13.79 18.30
C ALA A 27 13.71 12.33 18.15
N ILE A 28 14.02 11.44 19.11
CA ILE A 28 13.62 10.03 19.07
C ILE A 28 12.39 9.85 19.97
N ILE A 29 11.23 9.62 19.35
CA ILE A 29 9.95 9.41 20.06
C ILE A 29 9.85 8.00 20.61
N HIS A 30 10.39 7.02 19.89
CA HIS A 30 10.48 5.63 20.31
C HIS A 30 11.68 4.98 19.62
N SER A 31 12.35 4.09 20.32
CA SER A 31 13.39 3.22 19.79
C SER A 31 13.38 1.95 20.61
N ARG A 32 13.45 0.80 19.93
CA ARG A 32 13.63 -0.52 20.56
C ARG A 32 14.82 -0.55 21.52
N PHE A 33 15.88 0.17 21.18
CA PHE A 33 17.11 0.20 21.96
C PHE A 33 17.46 1.59 22.48
N THR A 34 18.19 1.62 23.59
CA THR A 34 18.76 2.84 24.13
C THR A 34 19.94 3.27 23.28
N LEU A 35 19.76 4.37 22.55
CA LEU A 35 20.78 4.99 21.73
C LEU A 35 21.42 6.11 22.55
N ALA A 36 22.59 5.81 23.14
CA ALA A 36 23.40 6.84 23.76
C ALA A 36 23.89 7.83 22.67
N PRO A 37 24.02 9.13 22.98
CA PRO A 37 24.67 10.07 22.07
C PRO A 37 26.04 9.53 21.68
N VAL A 38 26.34 9.48 20.39
CA VAL A 38 27.71 9.21 19.95
C VAL A 38 28.55 10.40 20.42
N ALA A 39 29.52 10.17 21.30
CA ALA A 39 30.49 11.21 21.63
C ALA A 39 31.06 11.71 20.31
N ALA A 40 30.99 13.02 20.05
CA ALA A 40 31.60 13.62 18.87
C ALA A 40 33.08 13.24 18.90
N THR A 41 33.44 12.18 18.16
CA THR A 41 34.81 11.97 17.79
C THR A 41 35.12 13.16 16.91
N THR A 42 35.95 14.07 17.43
CA THR A 42 36.65 15.03 16.60
C THR A 42 37.15 14.23 15.39
N PRO A 43 36.84 14.65 14.15
CA PRO A 43 37.41 14.00 12.98
C PRO A 43 38.91 13.90 13.23
N GLY A 44 39.44 12.68 13.29
CA GLY A 44 40.88 12.52 13.16
C GLY A 44 41.26 13.17 11.84
N ASP A 45 42.27 14.02 11.84
CA ASP A 45 42.81 14.73 10.68
C ASP A 45 43.31 13.75 9.61
N THR A 46 42.37 13.13 8.91
CA THR A 46 42.56 12.50 7.62
C THR A 46 41.45 13.02 6.74
N ALA A 47 41.82 13.92 5.83
CA ALA A 47 40.94 14.49 4.81
C ALA A 47 40.15 13.38 4.08
N PRO A 48 38.85 13.60 3.79
CA PRO A 48 38.03 12.62 3.07
C PRO A 48 38.47 12.44 1.60
N PRO A 49 38.23 11.28 0.97
CA PRO A 49 38.57 11.01 -0.45
C PRO A 49 37.93 11.99 -1.45
N GLU A 50 36.90 12.73 -1.03
CA GLU A 50 36.18 13.71 -1.84
C GLU A 50 37.02 14.97 -2.13
N GLN A 51 37.99 15.32 -1.27
CA GLN A 51 38.89 16.45 -1.50
C GLN A 51 39.86 16.19 -2.67
N ASP A 52 40.25 14.92 -2.90
CA ASP A 52 41.13 14.54 -4.01
C ASP A 52 40.37 14.48 -5.35
N ALA A 53 39.11 14.02 -5.36
CA ALA A 53 38.27 14.01 -6.57
C ALA A 53 37.70 15.40 -6.93
N ALA A 54 37.50 16.29 -5.95
CA ALA A 54 37.15 17.69 -6.19
C ALA A 54 38.37 18.48 -6.69
N ARG A 55 39.57 18.28 -6.11
CA ARG A 55 40.83 18.85 -6.63
C ARG A 55 41.08 18.43 -8.08
N ALA A 56 40.98 17.14 -8.38
CA ALA A 56 41.20 16.63 -9.74
C ALA A 56 40.21 17.21 -10.77
N ARG A 57 38.97 17.53 -10.36
CA ARG A 57 37.97 18.18 -11.23
C ARG A 57 38.19 19.69 -11.37
N SER A 58 38.65 20.37 -10.34
CA SER A 58 39.00 21.79 -10.41
C SER A 58 40.27 22.03 -11.24
N GLU A 59 41.25 21.13 -11.19
CA GLU A 59 42.50 21.18 -11.99
C GLU A 59 42.26 20.98 -13.50
N HIS A 60 41.08 20.52 -13.91
CA HIS A 60 40.70 20.31 -15.31
C HIS A 60 40.31 21.60 -16.05
N TYR A 61 39.86 22.63 -15.33
CA TYR A 61 39.34 23.87 -15.93
C TYR A 61 40.34 25.02 -15.78
N ALA A 62 40.74 25.62 -16.91
CA ALA A 62 41.65 26.77 -16.91
C ALA A 62 41.00 28.08 -16.44
N ASP A 63 39.67 28.20 -16.57
CA ASP A 63 38.93 29.35 -16.07
C ASP A 63 38.70 29.23 -14.55
N PRO A 64 39.11 30.23 -13.74
CA PRO A 64 38.98 30.17 -12.28
C PRO A 64 37.53 30.07 -11.79
N GLY A 65 36.58 30.69 -12.51
CA GLY A 65 35.16 30.62 -12.18
C GLY A 65 34.59 29.23 -12.44
N ALA A 66 34.88 28.66 -13.60
CA ALA A 66 34.51 27.27 -13.94
C ALA A 66 35.14 26.26 -12.96
N ALA A 67 36.43 26.42 -12.63
CA ALA A 67 37.13 25.56 -11.67
C ALA A 67 36.52 25.62 -10.25
N THR A 68 36.02 26.80 -9.85
CA THR A 68 35.35 27.03 -8.56
C THR A 68 34.02 26.30 -8.49
N ILE A 69 33.23 26.31 -9.56
CA ILE A 69 31.90 25.67 -9.57
C ILE A 69 31.93 24.20 -9.97
N ALA A 70 33.00 23.71 -10.60
CA ALA A 70 33.10 22.34 -11.12
C ALA A 70 32.71 21.24 -10.11
N PRO A 71 33.10 21.32 -8.81
CA PRO A 71 32.70 20.32 -7.82
C PRO A 71 31.19 20.36 -7.47
N HIS A 72 30.51 21.44 -7.84
CA HIS A 72 29.13 21.73 -7.46
C HIS A 72 28.14 21.64 -8.62
N VAL A 73 28.61 21.37 -9.85
CA VAL A 73 27.75 21.06 -10.99
C VAL A 73 27.61 19.54 -11.10
N ASP A 74 26.39 19.04 -10.97
CA ASP A 74 26.09 17.62 -11.16
C ASP A 74 25.92 17.34 -12.66
N VAL A 75 26.96 16.79 -13.27
CA VAL A 75 27.05 16.53 -14.72
C VAL A 75 25.93 15.59 -15.19
N ALA A 76 25.60 14.55 -14.41
CA ALA A 76 24.57 13.58 -14.77
C ALA A 76 23.18 14.20 -14.68
N TYR A 77 22.90 14.90 -13.58
CA TYR A 77 21.67 15.68 -13.41
C TYR A 77 21.49 16.71 -14.52
N TYR A 78 22.53 17.49 -14.81
CA TYR A 78 22.44 18.58 -15.78
C TYR A 78 22.12 18.07 -17.19
N ARG A 79 22.73 16.94 -17.60
CA ARG A 79 22.44 16.30 -18.90
C ARG A 79 21.05 15.65 -18.95
N ALA A 80 20.59 15.08 -17.85
CA ALA A 80 19.27 14.47 -17.77
C ALA A 80 18.15 15.51 -17.85
N ILE A 81 18.31 16.66 -17.18
CA ILE A 81 17.33 17.74 -17.15
C ILE A 81 17.40 18.62 -18.41
N TYR A 82 18.56 18.73 -19.05
CA TYR A 82 18.79 19.55 -20.24
C TYR A 82 19.28 18.71 -21.43
N PRO A 83 18.37 18.04 -22.17
CA PRO A 83 18.72 17.10 -23.24
C PRO A 83 19.47 17.73 -24.42
N ASP A 84 19.34 19.04 -24.61
CA ASP A 84 20.07 19.83 -25.60
C ASP A 84 21.59 19.81 -25.34
N ILE A 85 22.01 19.84 -24.07
CA ILE A 85 23.42 19.76 -23.67
C ILE A 85 23.98 18.37 -23.94
N GLY A 86 23.19 17.32 -23.66
CA GLY A 86 23.55 15.93 -23.95
C GLY A 86 23.69 15.68 -25.45
N ARG A 87 22.76 16.21 -26.27
CA ARG A 87 22.77 16.07 -27.74
C ARG A 87 23.95 16.78 -28.40
N LEU A 88 24.34 17.95 -27.89
CA LEU A 88 25.44 18.75 -28.42
C LEU A 88 26.81 18.35 -27.84
N ALA A 89 26.84 17.34 -26.96
CA ALA A 89 28.03 16.88 -26.24
C ALA A 89 28.80 18.01 -25.54
N LEU A 90 28.09 19.05 -25.09
CA LEU A 90 28.69 20.17 -24.37
C LEU A 90 29.09 19.73 -22.96
N ASP A 91 30.16 20.32 -22.46
CA ASP A 91 30.60 20.15 -21.08
C ASP A 91 29.66 20.94 -20.13
N PRO A 92 28.97 20.30 -19.17
CA PRO A 92 28.00 20.98 -18.30
C PRO A 92 28.58 22.07 -17.40
N VAL A 93 29.83 21.93 -16.94
CA VAL A 93 30.48 22.94 -16.08
C VAL A 93 30.74 24.20 -16.89
N THR A 94 31.37 24.05 -18.05
CA THR A 94 31.67 25.15 -18.98
C THR A 94 30.39 25.81 -19.45
N HIS A 95 29.38 25.01 -19.83
CA HIS A 95 28.08 25.54 -20.26
C HIS A 95 27.39 26.32 -19.15
N PHE A 96 27.32 25.76 -17.93
CA PHE A 96 26.65 26.43 -16.83
C PHE A 96 27.29 27.79 -16.54
N HIS A 97 28.62 27.83 -16.44
CA HIS A 97 29.38 29.05 -16.16
C HIS A 97 29.19 30.13 -17.24
N ALA A 98 29.23 29.72 -18.52
CA ALA A 98 29.15 30.64 -19.65
C ALA A 98 27.71 31.08 -19.99
N HIS A 99 26.72 30.20 -19.82
CA HIS A 99 25.36 30.42 -20.34
C HIS A 99 24.26 29.94 -19.39
N GLY A 100 24.42 28.75 -18.81
CA GLY A 100 23.34 28.05 -18.11
C GLY A 100 22.72 28.83 -16.97
N TRP A 101 23.51 29.57 -16.17
CA TRP A 101 22.93 30.36 -15.10
C TRP A 101 22.14 31.59 -15.60
N ARG A 102 22.53 32.17 -16.74
CA ARG A 102 21.79 33.29 -17.39
C ARG A 102 20.48 32.82 -18.01
N GLU A 103 20.44 31.57 -18.43
CA GLU A 103 19.23 30.88 -18.89
C GLU A 103 18.33 30.40 -17.73
N GLY A 104 18.75 30.61 -16.48
CA GLY A 104 18.01 30.16 -15.31
C GLY A 104 17.94 28.64 -15.18
N ARG A 105 18.96 27.92 -15.68
CA ARG A 105 19.13 26.47 -15.49
C ARG A 105 19.70 26.20 -14.10
N ASN A 106 19.38 25.07 -13.50
CA ASN A 106 19.86 24.66 -12.19
C ASN A 106 21.08 23.73 -12.36
N PRO A 107 22.19 23.97 -11.64
CA PRO A 107 23.41 23.18 -11.80
C PRO A 107 23.35 21.80 -11.10
N ASN A 108 22.43 21.65 -10.14
CA ASN A 108 22.24 20.46 -9.31
C ASN A 108 20.84 20.48 -8.65
N SER A 109 20.55 19.48 -7.81
CA SER A 109 19.26 19.32 -7.11
C SER A 109 19.06 20.26 -5.91
N TRP A 110 20.12 20.90 -5.40
CA TRP A 110 20.11 21.70 -4.17
C TRP A 110 20.24 23.22 -4.40
N PHE A 111 20.55 23.66 -5.61
CA PHE A 111 20.72 25.07 -5.98
C PHE A 111 19.69 25.49 -7.04
N ASP A 112 18.90 26.52 -6.73
CA ASP A 112 17.92 27.12 -7.65
C ASP A 112 18.46 28.46 -8.13
N THR A 113 18.93 28.48 -9.37
CA THR A 113 19.56 29.65 -10.00
C THR A 113 18.60 30.83 -10.08
N ARG A 114 17.34 30.59 -10.47
CA ARG A 114 16.35 31.68 -10.65
C ARG A 114 15.96 32.26 -9.31
N TYR A 115 15.75 31.40 -8.32
CA TYR A 115 15.52 31.87 -6.96
C TYR A 115 16.71 32.66 -6.43
N TYR A 116 17.93 32.14 -6.57
CA TYR A 116 19.10 32.78 -5.99
C TYR A 116 19.30 34.18 -6.55
N LEU A 117 19.12 34.37 -7.86
CA LEU A 117 19.18 35.69 -8.50
C LEU A 117 18.02 36.60 -8.09
N ALA A 118 16.80 36.06 -7.94
CA ALA A 118 15.64 36.85 -7.50
C ALA A 118 15.75 37.28 -6.03
N ALA A 119 16.30 36.42 -5.17
CA ALA A 119 16.48 36.66 -3.74
C ALA A 119 17.70 37.54 -3.43
N ASN A 120 18.66 37.61 -4.36
CA ASN A 120 19.87 38.42 -4.22
C ASN A 120 20.01 39.37 -5.43
N PRO A 121 19.22 40.46 -5.48
CA PRO A 121 19.21 41.40 -6.61
C PRO A 121 20.57 42.07 -6.86
N ASP A 122 21.41 42.18 -5.83
CA ASP A 122 22.79 42.65 -5.90
C ASP A 122 23.65 41.75 -6.79
N ILE A 123 23.49 40.42 -6.70
CA ILE A 123 24.21 39.44 -7.51
C ILE A 123 23.69 39.45 -8.95
N ALA A 124 22.36 39.54 -9.11
CA ALA A 124 21.73 39.65 -10.42
C ALA A 124 22.17 40.93 -11.16
N ALA A 125 22.17 42.08 -10.47
CA ALA A 125 22.61 43.35 -11.04
C ALA A 125 24.11 43.37 -11.37
N ALA A 126 24.93 42.70 -10.55
CA ALA A 126 26.37 42.57 -10.79
C ALA A 126 26.72 41.57 -11.90
N GLY A 127 25.76 40.76 -12.37
CA GLY A 127 25.99 39.77 -13.42
C GLY A 127 26.96 38.65 -13.01
N ILE A 128 27.03 38.36 -11.71
CA ILE A 128 27.92 37.33 -11.14
C ILE A 128 27.24 35.97 -11.23
N ASP A 129 28.01 34.92 -11.55
CA ASP A 129 27.54 33.54 -11.52
C ASP A 129 26.98 33.20 -10.12
N PRO A 130 25.68 32.88 -9.99
CA PRO A 130 25.04 32.70 -8.71
C PRO A 130 25.57 31.49 -7.94
N LEU A 131 25.96 30.41 -8.64
CA LEU A 131 26.54 29.24 -7.98
C LEU A 131 27.93 29.58 -7.45
N GLN A 132 28.75 30.25 -8.27
CA GLN A 132 30.08 30.71 -7.86
C GLN A 132 30.00 31.63 -6.62
N HIS A 133 29.08 32.60 -6.63
CA HIS A 133 28.87 33.48 -5.49
C HIS A 133 28.46 32.69 -4.24
N TYR A 134 27.51 31.77 -4.39
CA TYR A 134 27.01 31.02 -3.25
C TYR A 134 28.09 30.17 -2.58
N VAL A 135 28.89 29.45 -3.36
CA VAL A 135 29.92 28.54 -2.82
C VAL A 135 31.10 29.29 -2.22
N THR A 136 31.39 30.51 -2.69
CA THR A 136 32.52 31.32 -2.20
C THR A 136 32.15 32.24 -1.04
N HIS A 137 30.96 32.85 -1.05
CA HIS A 137 30.55 33.88 -0.07
C HIS A 137 29.15 33.60 0.48
N GLY A 138 28.18 33.35 -0.39
CA GLY A 138 26.77 33.34 -0.03
C GLY A 138 26.40 32.31 1.04
N ARG A 139 27.10 31.17 1.12
CA ARG A 139 26.92 30.18 2.19
C ARG A 139 27.30 30.75 3.56
N ALA A 140 28.44 31.43 3.68
CA ALA A 140 28.91 32.03 4.93
C ALA A 140 28.05 33.23 5.34
N GLU A 141 27.48 33.93 4.36
CA GLU A 141 26.54 35.04 4.58
C GLU A 141 25.12 34.59 4.96
N GLY A 142 24.85 33.28 4.98
CA GLY A 142 23.53 32.74 5.30
C GLY A 142 22.47 32.92 4.19
N ARG A 143 22.89 33.28 2.96
CA ARG A 143 21.98 33.35 1.80
C ARG A 143 21.49 31.94 1.47
N GLN A 144 20.20 31.77 1.17
CA GLN A 144 19.67 30.44 0.86
C GLN A 144 19.96 30.09 -0.60
N PRO A 145 20.50 28.90 -0.92
CA PRO A 145 20.80 28.47 -2.30
C PRO A 145 19.54 28.15 -3.12
N ARG A 146 18.40 27.99 -2.44
CA ARG A 146 17.11 27.62 -3.01
C ARG A 146 16.00 28.15 -2.11
N ARG A 147 14.78 28.25 -2.62
CA ARG A 147 13.61 28.67 -1.83
C ARG A 147 13.47 27.79 -0.57
N SER A 148 13.25 28.42 0.58
CA SER A 148 12.78 27.74 1.78
C SER A 148 11.52 26.93 1.45
N GLY A 149 11.53 25.62 1.71
CA GLY A 149 10.45 24.69 1.35
C GLY A 149 10.82 23.63 0.29
N GLY A 150 11.92 23.80 -0.46
CA GLY A 150 12.47 22.75 -1.34
C GLY A 150 11.44 22.07 -2.27
N ALA A 151 11.50 20.74 -2.39
CA ALA A 151 10.57 19.96 -3.20
C ALA A 151 9.09 20.11 -2.79
N LEU A 152 8.80 20.36 -1.50
CA LEU A 152 7.43 20.55 -1.02
C LEU A 152 6.80 21.83 -1.57
N ARG A 153 7.60 22.87 -1.87
CA ARG A 153 7.08 24.08 -2.51
C ARG A 153 6.56 23.80 -3.92
N ALA A 154 7.29 23.01 -4.69
CA ALA A 154 6.86 22.61 -6.04
C ALA A 154 5.56 21.79 -5.99
N VAL A 155 5.39 20.94 -4.97
CA VAL A 155 4.14 20.22 -4.71
C VAL A 155 2.99 21.20 -4.46
N VAL A 156 3.17 22.17 -3.55
CA VAL A 156 2.14 23.18 -3.24
C VAL A 156 1.80 24.06 -4.45
N GLU A 157 2.79 24.47 -5.24
CA GLU A 157 2.57 25.30 -6.44
C GLU A 157 1.88 24.52 -7.58
N ALA A 158 2.05 23.20 -7.62
CA ALA A 158 1.38 22.33 -8.58
C ALA A 158 0.01 21.81 -8.09
N ALA A 159 -0.32 22.01 -6.81
CA ALA A 159 -1.56 21.52 -6.23
C ALA A 159 -2.76 22.23 -6.86
N THR A 160 -3.70 21.43 -7.37
CA THR A 160 -4.94 21.93 -7.97
C THR A 160 -6.17 21.46 -7.18
N PRO A 161 -7.26 22.26 -7.17
CA PRO A 161 -8.53 21.84 -6.61
C PRO A 161 -9.02 20.52 -7.21
N PRO A 162 -9.75 19.68 -6.46
CA PRO A 162 -10.23 18.37 -6.94
C PRO A 162 -10.97 18.44 -8.27
N SER A 163 -11.90 19.38 -8.43
CA SER A 163 -12.66 19.58 -9.68
C SER A 163 -11.80 19.91 -10.92
N ALA A 164 -10.60 20.47 -10.71
CA ALA A 164 -9.69 20.86 -11.78
C ALA A 164 -8.67 19.76 -12.13
N ARG A 165 -8.68 18.63 -11.41
CA ARG A 165 -7.79 17.50 -11.70
C ARG A 165 -8.25 16.78 -12.97
N PRO A 166 -7.31 16.33 -13.82
CA PRO A 166 -7.66 15.65 -15.05
C PRO A 166 -8.46 14.38 -14.78
N LEU A 167 -9.49 14.16 -15.60
CA LEU A 167 -10.30 12.94 -15.56
C LEU A 167 -9.58 11.82 -16.30
N GLY A 168 -9.56 10.63 -15.71
CA GLY A 168 -9.19 9.39 -16.41
C GLY A 168 -10.44 8.70 -16.94
N TYR A 169 -10.33 8.02 -18.08
CA TYR A 169 -11.34 7.06 -18.52
C TYR A 169 -10.74 5.67 -18.42
N ASP A 170 -11.15 4.91 -17.41
CA ASP A 170 -10.56 3.61 -17.07
C ASP A 170 -11.31 2.44 -17.72
N ALA A 171 -12.51 2.70 -18.24
CA ALA A 171 -13.29 1.69 -18.94
C ALA A 171 -12.68 1.36 -20.32
N PRO A 172 -12.71 0.09 -20.76
CA PRO A 172 -12.26 -0.29 -22.09
C PRO A 172 -13.12 0.41 -23.15
N ALA A 173 -12.49 0.91 -24.21
CA ALA A 173 -13.17 1.69 -25.25
C ALA A 173 -14.24 0.89 -26.01
N ASP A 174 -14.08 -0.44 -26.07
CA ASP A 174 -14.92 -1.42 -26.75
C ASP A 174 -15.82 -2.22 -25.81
N ALA A 175 -15.95 -1.80 -24.54
CA ALA A 175 -16.76 -2.53 -23.57
C ALA A 175 -18.26 -2.50 -23.90
N ASP A 176 -18.89 -3.67 -23.85
CA ASP A 176 -20.32 -3.84 -24.07
C ASP A 176 -21.17 -3.02 -23.08
N ARG A 177 -22.33 -2.58 -23.54
CA ARG A 177 -23.35 -1.93 -22.70
C ARG A 177 -24.33 -2.98 -22.22
N LEU A 178 -24.47 -3.09 -20.90
CA LEU A 178 -25.36 -4.03 -20.25
C LEU A 178 -26.65 -3.31 -19.83
N GLU A 179 -27.77 -3.83 -20.33
CA GLU A 179 -29.09 -3.43 -19.87
C GLU A 179 -29.49 -4.22 -18.62
N ALA A 180 -30.46 -3.71 -17.86
CA ALA A 180 -30.90 -4.34 -16.62
C ALA A 180 -31.31 -5.82 -16.76
N PRO A 181 -32.01 -6.27 -17.83
CA PRO A 181 -32.39 -7.67 -17.98
C PRO A 181 -31.18 -8.61 -18.16
N ASP A 182 -30.18 -8.20 -18.95
CA ASP A 182 -28.98 -9.00 -19.23
C ASP A 182 -28.12 -9.13 -17.97
N LEU A 183 -27.95 -8.02 -17.26
CA LEU A 183 -27.25 -8.01 -15.98
C LEU A 183 -27.98 -8.84 -14.92
N HIS A 184 -29.31 -8.72 -14.84
CA HIS A 184 -30.13 -9.54 -13.95
C HIS A 184 -29.94 -11.03 -14.24
N ALA A 185 -30.03 -11.44 -15.50
CA ALA A 185 -29.86 -12.84 -15.90
C ALA A 185 -28.49 -13.38 -15.50
N ALA A 186 -27.42 -12.61 -15.71
CA ALA A 186 -26.07 -12.98 -15.32
C ALA A 186 -25.93 -13.16 -13.79
N ILE A 187 -26.46 -12.22 -13.00
CA ILE A 187 -26.43 -12.30 -11.53
C ILE A 187 -27.28 -13.47 -11.03
N ALA A 188 -28.51 -13.61 -11.53
CA ALA A 188 -29.44 -14.66 -11.14
C ALA A 188 -28.86 -16.06 -11.40
N ALA A 189 -28.19 -16.25 -12.53
CA ALA A 189 -27.50 -17.50 -12.85
C ALA A 189 -26.43 -17.85 -11.82
N ARG A 190 -25.68 -16.85 -11.32
CA ARG A 190 -24.66 -17.06 -10.27
C ARG A 190 -25.25 -17.28 -8.89
N CYS A 191 -26.45 -16.77 -8.63
CA CYS A 191 -27.14 -16.96 -7.36
C CYS A 191 -27.80 -18.36 -7.23
N VAL A 192 -27.89 -19.16 -8.29
CA VAL A 192 -28.45 -20.52 -8.20
C VAL A 192 -27.60 -21.41 -7.29
N GLY A 193 -28.17 -21.80 -6.13
CA GLY A 193 -27.46 -22.60 -5.13
C GLY A 193 -26.40 -21.83 -4.33
N ALA A 194 -26.37 -20.50 -4.47
CA ALA A 194 -25.49 -19.64 -3.71
C ALA A 194 -25.98 -19.44 -2.27
N ASN A 195 -25.05 -19.21 -1.35
CA ASN A 195 -25.34 -18.80 0.02
C ASN A 195 -25.76 -17.31 0.09
N GLY A 196 -25.44 -16.52 -0.94
CA GLY A 196 -25.80 -15.11 -0.98
C GLY A 196 -25.16 -14.34 -2.13
N LEU A 197 -25.37 -13.03 -2.11
CA LEU A 197 -24.81 -12.06 -3.06
C LEU A 197 -24.09 -10.96 -2.29
N VAL A 198 -22.85 -10.67 -2.70
CA VAL A 198 -22.10 -9.51 -2.26
C VAL A 198 -22.07 -8.50 -3.42
N VAL A 199 -22.37 -7.24 -3.12
CA VAL A 199 -22.13 -6.12 -4.03
C VAL A 199 -21.06 -5.23 -3.42
N SER A 200 -19.93 -5.07 -4.11
CA SER A 200 -18.77 -4.31 -3.66
C SER A 200 -18.51 -3.12 -4.58
N ALA A 201 -18.07 -1.99 -4.03
CA ALA A 201 -17.74 -0.78 -4.78
C ALA A 201 -16.33 -0.28 -4.46
N SER A 202 -15.53 -0.01 -5.50
CA SER A 202 -14.21 0.65 -5.39
C SER A 202 -13.98 1.65 -6.52
N HIS A 203 -12.80 2.27 -6.56
CA HIS A 203 -12.49 3.35 -7.51
C HIS A 203 -12.05 2.88 -8.89
N ASP A 204 -11.65 1.61 -9.02
CA ASP A 204 -11.13 1.01 -10.24
C ASP A 204 -11.43 -0.50 -10.32
N ARG A 205 -11.08 -1.12 -11.45
CA ARG A 205 -11.29 -2.54 -11.70
C ARG A 205 -10.14 -3.35 -11.09
N TYR A 206 -10.41 -3.97 -9.95
CA TYR A 206 -9.39 -4.67 -9.17
C TYR A 206 -8.70 -5.85 -9.89
N ILE A 207 -9.31 -6.36 -10.97
CA ILE A 207 -8.76 -7.47 -11.77
C ILE A 207 -7.61 -7.04 -12.70
N ASP A 208 -7.52 -5.75 -13.05
CA ASP A 208 -6.52 -5.23 -13.99
C ASP A 208 -5.43 -4.40 -13.31
N VAL A 209 -5.73 -3.84 -12.13
CA VAL A 209 -4.84 -2.94 -11.39
C VAL A 209 -4.29 -3.64 -10.17
N THR A 210 -2.98 -3.52 -9.96
CA THR A 210 -2.32 -4.10 -8.78
C THR A 210 -2.02 -3.02 -7.76
N GLY A 211 -2.71 -3.07 -6.62
CA GLY A 211 -2.54 -2.16 -5.50
C GLY A 211 -3.14 -2.73 -4.21
N GLY A 212 -2.82 -2.15 -3.05
CA GLY A 212 -3.15 -2.75 -1.75
C GLY A 212 -4.66 -2.99 -1.51
N VAL A 213 -5.52 -2.13 -2.08
CA VAL A 213 -6.98 -2.29 -2.04
C VAL A 213 -7.45 -3.35 -3.03
N GLN A 214 -6.93 -3.34 -4.26
CA GLN A 214 -7.29 -4.29 -5.31
C GLN A 214 -6.90 -5.72 -4.93
N ILE A 215 -5.73 -5.87 -4.28
CA ILE A 215 -5.26 -7.13 -3.68
C ILE A 215 -6.27 -7.65 -2.65
N LEU A 216 -6.74 -6.77 -1.76
CA LEU A 216 -7.70 -7.10 -0.73
C LEU A 216 -9.06 -7.49 -1.32
N ILE A 217 -9.55 -6.76 -2.33
CA ILE A 217 -10.82 -7.08 -3.01
C ILE A 217 -10.74 -8.44 -3.73
N ALA A 218 -9.59 -8.73 -4.36
CA ALA A 218 -9.38 -10.03 -5.00
C ALA A 218 -9.45 -11.19 -3.98
N ASP A 219 -8.80 -11.03 -2.82
CA ASP A 219 -8.84 -12.02 -1.75
C ASP A 219 -10.24 -12.12 -1.12
N GLU A 220 -10.93 -10.98 -0.96
CA GLU A 220 -12.32 -10.93 -0.48
C GLU A 220 -13.27 -11.71 -1.40
N GLN A 221 -13.20 -11.45 -2.71
CA GLN A 221 -13.99 -12.19 -3.70
C GLN A 221 -13.66 -13.69 -3.64
N ALA A 222 -12.38 -14.05 -3.62
CA ALA A 222 -11.97 -15.45 -3.63
C ALA A 222 -12.54 -16.22 -2.43
N LEU A 223 -12.54 -15.59 -1.25
CA LEU A 223 -13.13 -16.16 -0.03
C LEU A 223 -14.65 -16.30 -0.15
N PHE A 224 -15.37 -15.23 -0.53
CA PHE A 224 -16.82 -15.29 -0.71
C PHE A 224 -17.26 -16.32 -1.75
N ASN A 225 -16.57 -16.38 -2.89
CA ASN A 225 -16.85 -17.38 -3.93
C ASN A 225 -16.55 -18.79 -3.42
N GLY A 226 -15.50 -18.96 -2.61
CA GLY A 226 -15.20 -20.18 -1.87
C GLY A 226 -16.38 -20.65 -1.01
N ASP A 227 -17.10 -19.71 -0.39
CA ASP A 227 -18.31 -19.97 0.40
C ASP A 227 -19.60 -19.87 -0.40
N ARG A 228 -19.53 -20.03 -1.72
CA ARG A 228 -20.66 -20.05 -2.64
C ARG A 228 -21.48 -18.76 -2.60
N PHE A 229 -20.86 -17.61 -2.39
CA PHE A 229 -21.49 -16.33 -2.70
C PHE A 229 -21.23 -15.98 -4.16
N ALA A 230 -22.19 -15.31 -4.79
CA ALA A 230 -21.92 -14.53 -5.98
C ALA A 230 -21.31 -13.18 -5.54
N TYR A 231 -20.36 -12.65 -6.31
CA TYR A 231 -19.67 -11.40 -5.99
C TYR A 231 -19.73 -10.44 -7.17
N LEU A 232 -20.55 -9.40 -7.04
CA LEU A 232 -20.69 -8.31 -8.01
C LEU A 232 -19.83 -7.13 -7.54
N HIS A 233 -18.84 -6.76 -8.33
CA HIS A 233 -17.99 -5.61 -8.09
C HIS A 233 -18.30 -4.48 -9.09
N LEU A 234 -18.33 -3.26 -8.57
CA LEU A 234 -18.67 -2.04 -9.29
C LEU A 234 -17.54 -1.01 -9.13
N SER A 235 -17.08 -0.45 -10.25
CA SER A 235 -16.18 0.71 -10.25
C SER A 235 -16.66 1.74 -11.27
N PRO A 236 -16.37 3.03 -11.10
CA PRO A 236 -16.78 4.04 -12.07
C PRO A 236 -16.05 3.82 -13.41
N ALA A 237 -16.71 4.17 -14.52
CA ALA A 237 -16.06 4.20 -15.83
C ALA A 237 -15.09 5.40 -15.98
N ILE A 238 -15.34 6.47 -15.22
CA ILE A 238 -14.53 7.70 -15.21
C ILE A 238 -13.80 7.77 -13.87
N ALA A 239 -12.47 7.73 -13.93
CA ALA A 239 -11.60 7.85 -12.76
C ALA A 239 -11.64 9.29 -12.22
N ARG A 240 -11.95 9.44 -10.94
CA ARG A 240 -11.94 10.72 -10.22
C ARG A 240 -11.41 10.51 -8.81
N LEU A 241 -10.62 11.45 -8.29
CA LEU A 241 -10.23 11.47 -6.87
C LEU A 241 -11.23 12.24 -5.99
N THR A 242 -12.49 12.28 -6.43
CA THR A 242 -13.63 12.89 -5.72
C THR A 242 -14.89 12.08 -6.05
N LEU A 243 -16.01 12.36 -5.39
CA LEU A 243 -17.32 11.87 -5.81
C LEU A 243 -17.65 12.42 -7.20
N ASP A 244 -18.44 11.70 -7.98
CA ASP A 244 -19.01 12.28 -9.20
C ASP A 244 -20.06 13.33 -8.78
N PRO A 245 -19.85 14.63 -9.12
CA PRO A 245 -20.74 15.73 -8.74
C PRO A 245 -22.13 15.65 -9.40
N GLY A 246 -22.33 14.70 -10.32
CA GLY A 246 -23.58 14.53 -11.05
C GLY A 246 -23.65 15.35 -12.33
N GLY A 247 -24.82 15.29 -12.97
CA GLY A 247 -25.10 15.90 -14.27
C GLY A 247 -26.23 15.16 -14.97
N ASP A 248 -26.58 15.58 -16.19
CA ASP A 248 -27.65 14.96 -16.99
C ASP A 248 -27.28 13.56 -17.50
N GLU A 249 -25.98 13.28 -17.64
CA GLU A 249 -25.47 11.99 -18.09
C GLU A 249 -25.62 10.92 -17.00
N PRO A 250 -26.00 9.67 -17.33
CA PRO A 250 -26.10 8.59 -16.35
C PRO A 250 -24.72 8.21 -15.79
N ALA A 251 -24.70 7.80 -14.52
CA ALA A 251 -23.47 7.30 -13.90
C ALA A 251 -23.13 5.94 -14.49
N LEU A 252 -22.02 5.87 -15.21
CA LEU A 252 -21.59 4.64 -15.86
C LEU A 252 -20.62 3.86 -14.97
N LEU A 253 -20.94 2.60 -14.73
CA LEU A 253 -20.18 1.69 -13.89
C LEU A 253 -19.62 0.55 -14.74
N GLN A 254 -18.36 0.20 -14.47
CA GLN A 254 -17.75 -1.06 -14.89
C GLN A 254 -18.28 -2.17 -13.99
N VAL A 255 -18.74 -3.27 -14.61
CA VAL A 255 -19.37 -4.38 -13.89
C VAL A 255 -18.48 -5.62 -13.99
N VAL A 256 -18.06 -6.13 -12.83
CA VAL A 256 -17.31 -7.38 -12.70
C VAL A 256 -18.13 -8.36 -11.87
N LEU A 257 -18.34 -9.56 -12.38
CA LEU A 257 -19.05 -10.64 -11.68
C LEU A 257 -18.12 -11.84 -11.52
N ASP A 258 -17.81 -12.21 -10.28
CA ASP A 258 -16.91 -13.32 -9.93
C ASP A 258 -15.56 -13.28 -10.67
N GLY A 259 -14.98 -12.09 -10.76
CA GLY A 259 -13.70 -11.83 -11.41
C GLY A 259 -13.75 -11.77 -12.93
N ARG A 260 -14.94 -11.85 -13.52
CA ARG A 260 -15.14 -11.64 -14.96
C ARG A 260 -15.73 -10.27 -15.23
N PHE A 261 -15.05 -9.46 -16.03
CA PHE A 261 -15.62 -8.22 -16.56
C PHE A 261 -16.76 -8.54 -17.52
N LEU A 262 -17.94 -7.98 -17.27
CA LEU A 262 -19.13 -8.18 -18.09
C LEU A 262 -19.38 -7.03 -19.07
N GLY A 263 -18.93 -5.82 -18.75
CA GLY A 263 -19.22 -4.61 -19.53
C GLY A 263 -19.54 -3.42 -18.65
N LEU A 264 -20.21 -2.43 -19.24
CA LEU A 264 -20.61 -1.18 -18.62
C LEU A 264 -22.12 -1.13 -18.42
N ALA A 265 -22.58 -0.75 -17.22
CA ALA A 265 -23.99 -0.56 -16.91
C ALA A 265 -24.21 0.81 -16.26
N THR A 266 -25.37 1.42 -16.48
CA THR A 266 -25.74 2.61 -15.71
C THR A 266 -26.06 2.23 -14.26
N GLY A 267 -25.90 3.17 -13.32
CA GLY A 267 -26.32 2.96 -11.93
C GLY A 267 -27.78 2.53 -11.81
N GLU A 268 -28.66 3.07 -12.66
CA GLU A 268 -30.07 2.72 -12.76
C GLU A 268 -30.26 1.28 -13.25
N ALA A 269 -29.51 0.84 -14.26
CA ALA A 269 -29.58 -0.53 -14.76
C ALA A 269 -29.10 -1.54 -13.71
N VAL A 270 -28.04 -1.22 -12.98
CA VAL A 270 -27.55 -2.06 -11.86
C VAL A 270 -28.62 -2.17 -10.77
N ALA A 271 -29.18 -1.05 -10.32
CA ALA A 271 -30.23 -1.06 -9.30
C ALA A 271 -31.48 -1.84 -9.78
N ALA A 272 -31.91 -1.65 -11.02
CA ALA A 272 -33.03 -2.38 -11.59
C ALA A 272 -32.77 -3.89 -11.67
N ALA A 273 -31.56 -4.30 -12.08
CA ALA A 273 -31.18 -5.71 -12.15
C ALA A 273 -31.20 -6.40 -10.78
N LEU A 274 -30.72 -5.70 -9.74
CA LEU A 274 -30.72 -6.19 -8.36
C LEU A 274 -32.14 -6.28 -7.78
N ALA A 275 -32.99 -5.29 -8.05
CA ALA A 275 -34.37 -5.25 -7.56
C ALA A 275 -35.26 -6.38 -8.12
N LEU A 276 -34.86 -6.98 -9.25
CA LEU A 276 -35.54 -8.13 -9.85
C LEU A 276 -35.18 -9.47 -9.17
N LEU A 277 -34.16 -9.51 -8.30
CA LEU A 277 -33.77 -10.76 -7.62
C LEU A 277 -34.75 -11.09 -6.48
N PRO A 278 -35.38 -12.27 -6.50
CA PRO A 278 -36.27 -12.68 -5.41
C PRO A 278 -35.46 -12.90 -4.12
N ASP A 279 -36.10 -12.69 -2.97
CA ASP A 279 -35.48 -12.89 -1.65
C ASP A 279 -34.89 -14.29 -1.47
N THR A 280 -35.46 -15.28 -2.15
CA THR A 280 -35.03 -16.68 -2.12
C THR A 280 -33.77 -16.97 -2.93
N ALA A 281 -33.41 -16.11 -3.91
CA ALA A 281 -32.24 -16.36 -4.76
C ALA A 281 -30.91 -16.07 -4.05
N ALA A 282 -30.90 -15.14 -3.10
CA ALA A 282 -29.71 -14.74 -2.35
C ALA A 282 -30.11 -14.44 -0.89
N PRO A 283 -30.09 -15.44 0.01
CA PRO A 283 -30.61 -15.28 1.37
C PRO A 283 -29.73 -14.36 2.22
N ALA A 284 -28.42 -14.34 1.98
CA ALA A 284 -27.51 -13.33 2.52
C ALA A 284 -27.20 -12.27 1.45
N ARG A 285 -27.37 -10.99 1.80
CA ARG A 285 -27.13 -9.85 0.91
C ARG A 285 -26.25 -8.82 1.60
N ILE A 286 -25.05 -8.61 1.06
CA ILE A 286 -24.00 -7.79 1.68
C ILE A 286 -23.62 -6.68 0.71
N PHE A 287 -23.53 -5.46 1.23
CA PHE A 287 -23.02 -4.31 0.47
C PHE A 287 -21.70 -3.83 1.08
N THR A 288 -20.68 -3.63 0.26
CA THR A 288 -19.35 -3.19 0.71
C THR A 288 -18.89 -2.00 -0.09
N VAL A 289 -18.44 -0.93 0.58
CA VAL A 289 -17.81 0.22 -0.06
C VAL A 289 -16.35 0.28 0.38
N HIS A 290 -15.45 0.01 -0.55
CA HIS A 290 -14.00 0.15 -0.37
C HIS A 290 -13.48 1.52 -0.79
N SER A 291 -14.16 2.20 -1.72
CA SER A 291 -13.86 3.58 -2.07
C SER A 291 -15.09 4.25 -2.68
N VAL A 292 -15.21 5.56 -2.46
CA VAL A 292 -16.26 6.42 -3.00
C VAL A 292 -15.82 7.18 -4.24
N PHE A 293 -14.55 7.11 -4.60
CA PHE A 293 -13.98 7.85 -5.70
C PHE A 293 -14.62 7.50 -7.05
N GLY A 294 -15.00 8.54 -7.79
CA GLY A 294 -15.73 8.49 -9.06
C GLY A 294 -17.19 8.03 -8.96
N HIS A 295 -17.67 7.61 -7.79
CA HIS A 295 -19.06 7.21 -7.62
C HIS A 295 -19.97 8.41 -7.38
N ARG A 296 -21.24 8.30 -7.81
CA ARG A 296 -22.32 9.16 -7.30
C ARG A 296 -22.88 8.54 -6.03
N TRP A 297 -22.96 9.31 -4.95
CA TRP A 297 -23.47 8.81 -3.68
C TRP A 297 -24.91 8.26 -3.79
N ARG A 298 -25.76 8.89 -4.61
CA ARG A 298 -27.14 8.44 -4.86
C ARG A 298 -27.20 7.07 -5.53
N VAL A 299 -26.24 6.77 -6.40
CA VAL A 299 -26.15 5.48 -7.08
C VAL A 299 -25.74 4.40 -6.08
N LEU A 300 -24.74 4.65 -5.24
CA LEU A 300 -24.37 3.73 -4.16
C LEU A 300 -25.55 3.45 -3.21
N ALA A 301 -26.29 4.49 -2.83
CA ALA A 301 -27.47 4.35 -1.99
C ALA A 301 -28.59 3.55 -2.69
N ALA A 302 -28.85 3.82 -3.97
CA ALA A 302 -29.85 3.10 -4.76
C ALA A 302 -29.47 1.61 -4.95
N VAL A 303 -28.19 1.31 -5.18
CA VAL A 303 -27.67 -0.06 -5.27
C VAL A 303 -27.84 -0.79 -3.94
N ALA A 304 -27.48 -0.18 -2.82
CA ALA A 304 -27.68 -0.77 -1.50
C ALA A 304 -29.16 -1.06 -1.19
N ALA A 305 -30.04 -0.11 -1.53
CA ALA A 305 -31.48 -0.24 -1.35
C ALA A 305 -32.08 -1.33 -2.25
N ALA A 306 -31.71 -1.37 -3.54
CA ALA A 306 -32.17 -2.38 -4.48
C ALA A 306 -31.66 -3.79 -4.14
N LEU A 307 -30.42 -3.89 -3.65
CA LEU A 307 -29.89 -5.12 -3.09
C LEU A 307 -30.67 -5.55 -1.85
N GLN A 308 -31.31 -4.63 -1.11
CA GLN A 308 -31.87 -4.88 0.22
C GLN A 308 -30.81 -5.47 1.16
N ALA A 309 -29.63 -4.84 1.18
CA ALA A 309 -28.49 -5.30 1.94
C ALA A 309 -28.84 -5.45 3.44
N ARG A 310 -28.59 -6.62 4.01
CA ARG A 310 -28.77 -6.85 5.46
C ARG A 310 -27.61 -6.27 6.27
N HIS A 311 -26.43 -6.31 5.68
CA HIS A 311 -25.21 -5.74 6.24
C HIS A 311 -24.53 -4.88 5.20
N SER A 312 -24.20 -3.64 5.58
CA SER A 312 -23.43 -2.72 4.76
C SER A 312 -22.12 -2.39 5.45
N PHE A 313 -21.00 -2.46 4.73
CA PHE A 313 -19.67 -2.19 5.26
C PHE A 313 -19.02 -1.02 4.54
N PHE A 314 -18.36 -0.15 5.30
CA PHE A 314 -17.56 0.95 4.75
C PHE A 314 -16.11 0.82 5.24
N TRP A 315 -15.19 0.64 4.31
CA TRP A 315 -13.77 0.47 4.62
C TRP A 315 -13.01 1.80 4.63
N LEU A 316 -12.21 2.02 5.67
CA LEU A 316 -11.29 3.15 5.78
C LEU A 316 -9.92 2.79 5.21
N HIS A 317 -9.88 2.44 3.93
CA HIS A 317 -8.60 2.25 3.21
C HIS A 317 -7.82 3.57 3.10
N ASP A 318 -8.52 4.68 3.13
CA ASP A 318 -8.00 6.04 3.16
C ASP A 318 -8.96 6.97 3.94
N TYR A 319 -8.69 8.28 3.94
CA TYR A 319 -9.54 9.28 4.59
C TYR A 319 -10.43 10.05 3.62
N ALA A 320 -10.81 9.47 2.48
CA ALA A 320 -11.76 10.07 1.55
C ALA A 320 -13.06 10.45 2.27
N SER A 321 -13.54 9.65 3.22
CA SER A 321 -14.71 9.99 4.04
C SER A 321 -14.59 11.27 4.91
N LEU A 322 -13.39 11.86 5.02
CA LEU A 322 -13.12 13.11 5.73
C LEU A 322 -12.82 14.29 4.80
N CYS A 323 -12.20 14.03 3.64
CA CYS A 323 -11.78 15.02 2.65
C CYS A 323 -11.39 14.34 1.34
N GLU A 324 -11.61 15.02 0.21
CA GLU A 324 -11.14 14.58 -1.11
C GLU A 324 -9.60 14.39 -1.16
N GLY A 325 -8.88 15.15 -0.32
CA GLY A 325 -7.50 14.83 0.03
C GLY A 325 -7.44 13.61 0.94
N TYR A 326 -7.53 12.42 0.37
CA TYR A 326 -7.62 11.13 1.08
C TYR A 326 -6.45 10.81 2.02
N ASN A 327 -5.31 11.47 1.83
CA ASN A 327 -4.14 11.38 2.69
C ASN A 327 -4.04 12.54 3.70
N LEU A 328 -5.02 13.45 3.72
CA LEU A 328 -5.09 14.61 4.61
C LEU A 328 -3.87 15.54 4.52
N LEU A 329 -3.18 15.52 3.38
CA LEU A 329 -2.14 16.48 3.07
C LEU A 329 -2.78 17.77 2.56
N ARG A 330 -2.69 18.82 3.37
CA ARG A 330 -3.03 20.16 2.92
C ARG A 330 -2.08 20.55 1.79
N ASP A 331 -2.67 20.97 0.68
CA ASP A 331 -1.98 21.41 -0.53
C ASP A 331 -0.97 20.34 -1.02
N ASP A 332 -1.37 19.07 -0.89
CA ASP A 332 -0.60 17.86 -1.22
C ASP A 332 0.75 17.72 -0.48
N ALA A 333 1.04 18.57 0.52
CA ALA A 333 2.38 18.68 1.10
C ALA A 333 2.48 18.39 2.61
N LEU A 334 1.52 18.85 3.42
CA LEU A 334 1.64 18.79 4.88
C LEU A 334 0.40 18.20 5.54
N PHE A 335 0.57 17.24 6.45
CA PHE A 335 -0.56 16.67 7.19
C PHE A 335 -1.31 17.75 7.99
N CYS A 336 -2.60 17.88 7.74
CA CYS A 336 -3.41 18.97 8.26
C CYS A 336 -4.03 18.69 9.64
N GLY A 337 -4.01 17.43 10.12
CA GLY A 337 -4.68 17.04 11.37
C GLY A 337 -6.18 16.80 11.24
N ALA A 338 -6.73 16.77 10.02
CA ALA A 338 -8.17 16.70 9.74
C ALA A 338 -9.00 17.74 10.54
N PRO A 339 -8.71 19.04 10.39
CA PRO A 339 -9.39 20.08 11.14
C PRO A 339 -10.87 20.20 10.72
N PRO A 340 -11.70 20.89 11.51
CA PRO A 340 -13.06 21.24 11.11
C PRO A 340 -13.13 21.93 9.75
N GLU A 341 -14.26 21.74 9.06
CA GLU A 341 -14.48 22.19 7.69
C GLU A 341 -14.41 23.72 7.54
N ASP A 342 -14.81 24.44 8.58
CA ASP A 342 -14.84 25.90 8.66
C ASP A 342 -13.50 26.54 9.10
N SER A 343 -12.51 25.70 9.42
CA SER A 343 -11.20 26.13 9.92
C SER A 343 -10.44 26.99 8.91
N MET A 344 -9.63 27.92 9.41
CA MET A 344 -8.76 28.74 8.57
C MET A 344 -7.79 27.91 7.72
N ALA A 345 -7.36 26.74 8.22
CA ALA A 345 -6.49 25.82 7.48
C ALA A 345 -7.19 25.29 6.21
N CYS A 346 -8.48 24.98 6.28
CA CYS A 346 -9.27 24.58 5.12
C CYS A 346 -9.50 25.75 4.16
N ARG A 347 -9.83 26.94 4.66
CA ARG A 347 -10.14 28.10 3.80
C ARG A 347 -9.04 28.49 2.80
N ILE A 348 -7.79 28.20 3.13
CA ILE A 348 -6.62 28.50 2.28
C ILE A 348 -6.03 27.26 1.60
N CYS A 349 -6.66 26.10 1.78
CA CYS A 349 -6.24 24.85 1.17
C CYS A 349 -6.95 24.63 -0.17
N VAL A 350 -6.27 24.02 -1.14
CA VAL A 350 -6.86 23.67 -2.46
C VAL A 350 -8.11 22.79 -2.36
N TYR A 351 -8.24 22.00 -1.29
CA TYR A 351 -9.40 21.15 -1.03
C TYR A 351 -10.56 21.87 -0.34
N GLY A 352 -10.30 23.01 0.30
CA GLY A 352 -11.25 23.60 1.25
C GLY A 352 -12.50 24.18 0.62
N GLY A 353 -12.41 24.69 -0.61
CA GLY A 353 -13.54 25.30 -1.31
C GLY A 353 -14.67 24.31 -1.62
N GLU A 354 -14.32 23.05 -1.89
CA GLU A 354 -15.24 21.99 -2.31
C GLU A 354 -15.63 21.04 -1.17
N ARG A 355 -14.83 21.01 -0.09
CA ARG A 355 -14.96 20.09 1.03
C ARG A 355 -16.35 20.05 1.67
N ALA A 356 -17.00 21.20 1.86
CA ALA A 356 -18.31 21.27 2.51
C ALA A 356 -19.40 20.55 1.70
N GLY A 357 -19.41 20.74 0.37
CA GLY A 357 -20.34 20.04 -0.52
C GLY A 357 -20.07 18.54 -0.54
N TYR A 358 -18.81 18.17 -0.69
CA TYR A 358 -18.36 16.77 -0.65
C TYR A 358 -18.76 16.06 0.66
N ARG A 359 -18.60 16.73 1.80
CA ARG A 359 -18.98 16.23 3.13
C ARG A 359 -20.49 16.05 3.28
N ALA A 360 -21.28 16.96 2.72
CA ALA A 360 -22.73 16.83 2.72
C ALA A 360 -23.19 15.60 1.92
N GLU A 361 -22.55 15.30 0.79
CA GLU A 361 -22.84 14.10 -0.01
C GLU A 361 -22.48 12.80 0.71
N LEU A 362 -21.30 12.75 1.35
CA LEU A 362 -20.92 11.61 2.19
C LEU A 362 -21.89 11.43 3.36
N ARG A 363 -22.31 12.52 4.01
CA ARG A 363 -23.31 12.46 5.07
C ARG A 363 -24.62 11.87 4.55
N ALA A 364 -25.08 12.30 3.38
CA ALA A 364 -26.28 11.77 2.75
C ALA A 364 -26.16 10.26 2.42
N LEU A 365 -24.99 9.80 1.99
CA LEU A 365 -24.73 8.37 1.78
C LEU A 365 -24.87 7.57 3.08
N PHE A 366 -24.22 8.02 4.17
CA PHE A 366 -24.26 7.32 5.45
C PHE A 366 -25.63 7.45 6.15
N ASP A 367 -26.40 8.51 5.90
CA ASP A 367 -27.79 8.60 6.35
C ASP A 367 -28.69 7.62 5.58
N ALA A 368 -28.43 7.41 4.29
CA ALA A 368 -29.21 6.49 3.45
C ALA A 368 -28.83 5.01 3.64
N VAL A 369 -27.58 4.72 3.99
CA VAL A 369 -27.05 3.35 4.11
C VAL A 369 -26.44 3.15 5.50
N PRO A 370 -26.98 2.24 6.32
CA PRO A 370 -26.49 2.01 7.67
C PRO A 370 -25.21 1.16 7.66
N PHE A 371 -24.05 1.81 7.70
CA PHE A 371 -22.76 1.13 7.60
C PHE A 371 -22.20 0.64 8.95
N HIS A 372 -21.60 -0.55 8.92
CA HIS A 372 -20.51 -0.94 9.81
C HIS A 372 -19.19 -0.42 9.22
N VAL A 373 -18.48 0.42 9.96
CA VAL A 373 -17.21 1.00 9.53
C VAL A 373 -16.05 0.11 9.95
N LEU A 374 -15.19 -0.22 9.01
CA LEU A 374 -14.02 -1.08 9.20
C LEU A 374 -12.75 -0.27 8.95
N ALA A 375 -11.92 -0.16 9.97
CA ALA A 375 -10.63 0.51 9.88
C ALA A 375 -9.50 -0.52 9.87
N PRO A 376 -8.49 -0.41 9.00
CA PRO A 376 -7.41 -1.38 8.97
C PRO A 376 -6.42 -1.23 10.14
N SER A 377 -6.54 -0.15 10.93
CA SER A 377 -5.72 0.06 12.12
C SER A 377 -6.43 0.89 13.20
N PRO A 378 -5.97 0.80 14.46
CA PRO A 378 -6.43 1.68 15.53
C PRO A 378 -6.16 3.16 15.23
N ALA A 379 -5.02 3.49 14.61
CA ALA A 379 -4.65 4.85 14.25
C ALA A 379 -5.67 5.48 13.29
N ALA A 380 -6.04 4.74 12.25
CA ALA A 380 -7.04 5.16 11.27
C ALA A 380 -8.41 5.36 11.93
N LEU A 381 -8.86 4.38 12.73
CA LEU A 381 -10.15 4.43 13.42
C LEU A 381 -10.23 5.63 14.35
N GLN A 382 -9.20 5.87 15.17
CA GLN A 382 -9.19 6.97 16.13
C GLN A 382 -9.17 8.33 15.44
N LEU A 383 -8.43 8.48 14.35
CA LEU A 383 -8.46 9.71 13.57
C LEU A 383 -9.84 9.94 12.96
N TRP A 384 -10.44 8.90 12.38
CA TRP A 384 -11.77 8.99 11.77
C TRP A 384 -12.85 9.31 12.80
N LEU A 385 -12.92 8.61 13.93
CA LEU A 385 -13.93 8.84 14.97
C LEU A 385 -13.90 10.27 15.52
N ARG A 386 -12.70 10.88 15.63
CA ARG A 386 -12.56 12.26 16.10
C ARG A 386 -13.00 13.31 15.09
N SER A 387 -12.99 13.00 13.79
CA SER A 387 -13.17 14.00 12.72
C SER A 387 -14.38 13.76 11.81
N ALA A 388 -14.93 12.55 11.75
CA ALA A 388 -15.93 12.18 10.76
C ALA A 388 -17.32 12.78 11.03
N GLY A 389 -17.87 12.60 12.23
CA GLY A 389 -19.26 12.99 12.52
C GLY A 389 -20.31 12.32 11.60
N LEU A 390 -19.97 11.17 11.00
CA LEU A 390 -20.85 10.41 10.11
C LEU A 390 -21.66 9.37 10.92
N PRO A 391 -22.94 9.16 10.61
CA PRO A 391 -23.80 8.20 11.30
C PRO A 391 -23.38 6.78 10.90
N HIS A 392 -23.30 5.85 11.85
CA HIS A 392 -22.87 4.48 11.57
C HIS A 392 -23.43 3.52 12.63
N LEU A 393 -23.54 2.24 12.28
CA LEU A 393 -24.00 1.19 13.18
C LEU A 393 -22.92 0.78 14.20
N SER A 394 -21.70 0.59 13.70
CA SER A 394 -20.53 0.26 14.52
C SER A 394 -19.26 0.73 13.81
N ALA A 395 -18.18 0.94 14.55
CA ALA A 395 -16.87 1.22 13.98
C ALA A 395 -15.81 0.41 14.73
N ARG A 396 -15.00 -0.37 14.02
CA ARG A 396 -13.99 -1.25 14.63
C ARG A 396 -12.75 -1.43 13.77
N VAL A 397 -11.69 -1.93 14.41
CA VAL A 397 -10.47 -2.30 13.72
C VAL A 397 -10.62 -3.70 13.12
N HIS A 398 -10.33 -3.84 11.83
CA HIS A 398 -10.21 -5.12 11.13
C HIS A 398 -8.98 -5.06 10.23
N ALA A 399 -7.85 -5.58 10.73
CA ALA A 399 -6.54 -5.40 10.09
C ALA A 399 -6.40 -6.26 8.83
N ASN A 400 -5.97 -5.65 7.72
CA ASN A 400 -5.79 -6.32 6.43
C ASN A 400 -4.82 -7.51 6.52
N LEU A 401 -3.72 -7.31 7.25
CA LEU A 401 -2.73 -8.34 7.56
C LEU A 401 -2.50 -8.41 9.06
N VAL A 402 -2.20 -9.62 9.54
CA VAL A 402 -1.71 -9.85 10.91
C VAL A 402 -0.29 -10.41 10.83
N LEU A 403 0.56 -9.90 11.71
CA LEU A 403 1.92 -10.41 11.90
C LEU A 403 1.88 -11.53 12.95
N GLN A 404 2.26 -12.75 12.58
CA GLN A 404 2.40 -13.88 13.50
C GLN A 404 3.89 -14.13 13.77
N GLU A 405 4.31 -14.05 15.03
CA GLU A 405 5.68 -14.37 15.42
C GLU A 405 5.95 -15.87 15.30
N GLY A 406 7.15 -16.22 14.82
CA GLY A 406 7.63 -17.59 14.78
C GLY A 406 8.05 -18.12 16.14
N ASP A 407 8.03 -19.44 16.28
CA ASP A 407 8.30 -20.14 17.55
C ASP A 407 9.80 -20.20 17.90
N ALA A 408 10.68 -19.96 16.92
CA ALA A 408 12.13 -20.08 17.07
C ALA A 408 12.84 -18.75 16.83
N GLU A 409 13.79 -18.43 17.71
CA GLU A 409 14.68 -17.29 17.54
C GLU A 409 15.77 -17.61 16.51
N ALA A 410 15.96 -16.69 15.56
CA ALA A 410 17.13 -16.67 14.71
C ALA A 410 18.33 -16.15 15.53
N PRO A 411 19.49 -16.81 15.44
CA PRO A 411 20.69 -16.38 16.16
C PRO A 411 21.15 -15.01 15.66
N ALA A 412 21.77 -14.25 16.57
CA ALA A 412 22.44 -12.99 16.27
C ALA A 412 23.41 -13.17 15.09
N SER A 413 23.31 -12.31 14.07
CA SER A 413 24.15 -12.43 12.86
C SER A 413 25.58 -11.92 13.09
N GLY A 414 25.80 -11.06 14.08
CA GLY A 414 27.07 -10.35 14.35
C GLY A 414 27.50 -9.34 13.26
N GLN A 415 27.01 -9.49 12.02
CA GLN A 415 27.26 -8.60 10.88
C GLN A 415 26.21 -7.49 10.83
N HIS A 416 26.70 -6.24 10.90
CA HIS A 416 25.86 -5.04 10.98
C HIS A 416 26.36 -3.88 10.10
N LEU A 417 27.54 -4.00 9.49
CA LEU A 417 28.13 -2.99 8.62
C LEU A 417 28.46 -3.54 7.22
N PRO A 418 28.25 -2.74 6.15
CA PRO A 418 27.50 -1.48 6.17
C PRO A 418 26.02 -1.73 6.52
N VAL A 419 25.37 -0.79 7.21
CA VAL A 419 23.93 -0.89 7.51
C VAL A 419 23.16 -0.84 6.19
N ARG A 420 22.34 -1.84 5.93
CA ARG A 420 21.56 -1.95 4.69
C ARG A 420 20.21 -1.28 4.90
N VAL A 421 20.00 -0.20 4.16
CA VAL A 421 18.86 0.72 4.34
C VAL A 421 18.02 0.71 3.08
N ALA A 422 16.72 0.45 3.18
CA ALA A 422 15.84 0.37 2.02
C ALA A 422 14.70 1.39 2.06
N PHE A 423 14.39 1.95 0.89
CA PHE A 423 13.09 2.53 0.58
C PHE A 423 12.31 1.56 -0.30
N VAL A 424 11.04 1.32 0.04
CA VAL A 424 10.22 0.29 -0.62
C VAL A 424 8.97 0.93 -1.25
N GLY A 425 8.71 0.57 -2.50
CA GLY A 425 7.57 1.03 -3.28
C GLY A 425 7.87 2.24 -4.16
N PHE A 426 6.81 2.87 -4.66
CA PHE A 426 6.94 3.91 -5.68
C PHE A 426 7.56 5.20 -5.10
N PRO A 427 8.41 5.90 -5.86
CA PRO A 427 9.15 7.09 -5.42
C PRO A 427 8.26 8.36 -5.35
N MET A 428 7.23 8.33 -4.51
CA MET A 428 6.22 9.39 -4.40
C MET A 428 6.50 10.36 -3.26
N ALA A 429 6.14 11.63 -3.45
CA ALA A 429 6.27 12.67 -2.42
C ALA A 429 5.52 12.32 -1.13
N HIS A 430 4.28 11.85 -1.24
CA HIS A 430 3.45 11.42 -0.12
C HIS A 430 3.90 10.09 0.54
N LYS A 431 4.97 9.46 0.04
CA LYS A 431 5.66 8.31 0.66
C LYS A 431 7.00 8.71 1.29
N GLY A 432 7.35 10.00 1.28
CA GLY A 432 8.59 10.53 1.84
C GLY A 432 9.82 10.37 0.95
N TRP A 433 9.63 10.10 -0.35
CA TRP A 433 10.75 9.97 -1.30
C TRP A 433 11.71 11.18 -1.35
N PRO A 434 11.24 12.45 -1.32
CA PRO A 434 12.15 13.60 -1.29
C PRO A 434 13.07 13.63 -0.06
N LEU A 435 12.56 13.19 1.09
CA LEU A 435 13.34 13.10 2.33
C LEU A 435 14.36 11.96 2.24
N PHE A 436 13.95 10.79 1.73
CA PHE A 436 14.86 9.66 1.49
C PHE A 436 16.00 10.04 0.54
N ARG A 437 15.71 10.72 -0.58
CA ARG A 437 16.74 11.22 -1.48
C ARG A 437 17.72 12.17 -0.79
N THR A 438 17.20 13.10 0.00
CA THR A 438 18.04 14.04 0.76
C THR A 438 18.99 13.29 1.70
N LEU A 439 18.51 12.23 2.35
CA LEU A 439 19.33 11.36 3.18
C LEU A 439 20.44 10.67 2.36
N VAL A 440 20.10 10.03 1.24
CA VAL A 440 21.10 9.34 0.38
C VAL A 440 22.17 10.32 -0.09
N GLU A 441 21.78 11.51 -0.57
CA GLU A 441 22.71 12.54 -1.03
C GLU A 441 23.72 12.95 0.07
N GLN A 442 23.27 13.04 1.32
CA GLN A 442 24.10 13.48 2.45
C GLN A 442 24.90 12.36 3.11
N ALA A 443 24.42 11.11 3.03
CA ALA A 443 25.02 9.97 3.73
C ALA A 443 25.79 9.01 2.80
N ARG A 444 25.70 9.14 1.47
CA ARG A 444 26.36 8.20 0.52
C ARG A 444 27.89 8.17 0.60
N THR A 445 28.52 9.21 1.15
CA THR A 445 29.97 9.27 1.36
C THR A 445 30.41 8.60 2.66
N LEU A 446 29.45 8.21 3.51
CA LEU A 446 29.72 7.44 4.72
C LEU A 446 29.74 5.95 4.37
N ASP A 447 30.90 5.31 4.50
CA ASP A 447 31.06 3.85 4.29
C ASP A 447 30.21 3.00 5.24
N ALA A 448 29.55 3.64 6.22
CA ALA A 448 28.65 3.01 7.18
C ALA A 448 27.33 2.52 6.56
N TYR A 449 26.91 3.00 5.39
CA TYR A 449 25.59 2.75 4.83
C TYR A 449 25.61 2.17 3.42
N ARG A 450 24.60 1.35 3.12
CA ARG A 450 24.28 0.94 1.75
C ARG A 450 22.78 1.09 1.50
N PHE A 451 22.42 1.94 0.55
CA PHE A 451 21.02 2.28 0.27
C PHE A 451 20.44 1.48 -0.89
N TYR A 452 19.19 1.05 -0.74
CA TYR A 452 18.42 0.31 -1.72
C TYR A 452 17.07 0.99 -2.01
N HIS A 453 16.63 0.93 -3.26
CA HIS A 453 15.26 1.25 -3.67
C HIS A 453 14.63 0.00 -4.28
N LEU A 454 13.65 -0.58 -3.58
CA LEU A 454 12.89 -1.73 -4.06
C LEU A 454 11.57 -1.26 -4.66
N SER A 455 11.34 -1.54 -5.94
CA SER A 455 10.11 -1.12 -6.65
C SER A 455 9.91 -1.94 -7.91
N ILE A 456 8.81 -1.71 -8.64
CA ILE A 456 8.70 -2.24 -10.01
C ILE A 456 9.73 -1.54 -10.90
N ALA A 457 10.24 -2.26 -11.90
CA ALA A 457 11.38 -1.84 -12.72
C ALA A 457 11.18 -0.45 -13.35
N GLU A 458 9.96 -0.16 -13.79
CA GLU A 458 9.55 1.06 -14.48
C GLU A 458 9.61 2.30 -13.59
N THR A 459 9.59 2.11 -12.27
CA THR A 459 9.54 3.20 -11.29
C THR A 459 10.84 3.40 -10.54
N LEU A 460 11.85 2.55 -10.77
CA LEU A 460 13.17 2.70 -10.18
C LEU A 460 13.81 4.01 -10.67
N GLN A 461 14.42 4.75 -9.74
CA GLN A 461 15.06 6.03 -10.04
C GLN A 461 16.58 5.86 -9.98
N PRO A 462 17.32 6.14 -11.08
CA PRO A 462 18.78 6.07 -11.06
C PRO A 462 19.33 7.19 -10.18
N MET A 463 20.22 6.84 -9.25
CA MET A 463 20.82 7.80 -8.33
C MET A 463 22.15 7.27 -7.78
N ASP A 464 23.18 8.12 -7.75
CA ASP A 464 24.49 7.78 -7.19
C ASP A 464 24.38 7.45 -5.70
N GLY A 465 24.91 6.29 -5.31
CA GLY A 465 24.83 5.77 -3.94
C GLY A 465 23.53 5.01 -3.62
N LEU A 466 22.66 4.78 -4.61
CA LEU A 466 21.40 4.05 -4.46
C LEU A 466 21.33 2.83 -5.40
N ILE A 467 21.05 1.66 -4.83
CA ILE A 467 20.92 0.41 -5.59
C ILE A 467 19.43 0.15 -5.87
N GLY A 468 19.03 0.22 -7.14
CA GLY A 468 17.68 -0.16 -7.57
C GLY A 468 17.52 -1.67 -7.65
N VAL A 469 16.45 -2.22 -7.06
CA VAL A 469 16.13 -3.65 -7.08
C VAL A 469 14.68 -3.85 -7.54
N PRO A 470 14.45 -4.52 -8.68
CA PRO A 470 13.11 -4.80 -9.14
C PRO A 470 12.44 -5.83 -8.22
N ALA A 471 11.25 -5.50 -7.71
CA ALA A 471 10.40 -6.40 -6.95
C ALA A 471 8.93 -6.06 -7.23
N GLN A 472 8.18 -7.05 -7.74
CA GLN A 472 6.78 -6.90 -8.08
C GLN A 472 5.94 -7.79 -7.18
N VAL A 473 5.01 -7.17 -6.45
CA VAL A 473 3.98 -7.90 -5.69
C VAL A 473 2.73 -7.94 -6.55
N ASP A 474 2.24 -9.14 -6.84
CA ASP A 474 1.02 -9.35 -7.61
C ASP A 474 0.18 -10.48 -7.02
N ARG A 475 -0.81 -10.98 -7.77
CA ARG A 475 -1.74 -12.03 -7.32
C ARG A 475 -1.07 -13.40 -7.16
N ASP A 476 -0.02 -13.65 -7.93
CA ASP A 476 0.65 -14.93 -8.03
C ASP A 476 1.83 -14.98 -7.03
N ASP A 477 2.49 -13.84 -6.79
CA ASP A 477 3.50 -13.70 -5.74
C ASP A 477 3.22 -12.50 -4.81
N ARG A 478 2.48 -12.78 -3.73
CA ARG A 478 2.17 -11.82 -2.66
C ARG A 478 3.35 -11.51 -1.75
N PHE A 479 4.41 -12.33 -1.76
CA PHE A 479 5.53 -12.24 -0.82
C PHE A 479 6.85 -11.87 -1.49
N ALA A 480 6.82 -11.55 -2.78
CA ALA A 480 7.98 -11.10 -3.56
C ALA A 480 8.78 -10.00 -2.83
N MET A 481 8.10 -9.02 -2.23
CA MET A 481 8.78 -7.95 -1.49
C MET A 481 9.47 -8.47 -0.22
N VAL A 482 8.80 -9.35 0.53
CA VAL A 482 9.39 -10.00 1.71
C VAL A 482 10.63 -10.80 1.32
N ALA A 483 10.53 -11.59 0.26
CA ALA A 483 11.63 -12.39 -0.27
C ALA A 483 12.81 -11.51 -0.72
N ALA A 484 12.54 -10.41 -1.42
CA ALA A 484 13.57 -9.46 -1.86
C ALA A 484 14.29 -8.78 -0.69
N LEU A 485 13.54 -8.29 0.30
CA LEU A 485 14.10 -7.69 1.52
C LEU A 485 14.96 -8.69 2.31
N ALA A 486 14.49 -9.93 2.45
CA ALA A 486 15.19 -10.99 3.15
C ALA A 486 16.47 -11.43 2.40
N ALA A 487 16.41 -11.55 1.06
CA ALA A 487 17.56 -11.93 0.24
C ALA A 487 18.68 -10.87 0.29
N LEU A 488 18.31 -9.59 0.31
CA LEU A 488 19.25 -8.48 0.53
C LEU A 488 19.69 -8.33 1.99
N GLN A 489 19.03 -9.06 2.90
CA GLN A 489 19.21 -8.97 4.35
C GLN A 489 19.10 -7.52 4.85
N ILE A 490 18.08 -6.77 4.39
CA ILE A 490 17.89 -5.38 4.79
C ILE A 490 17.80 -5.24 6.31
N ASP A 491 18.50 -4.25 6.87
CA ASP A 491 18.50 -3.98 8.30
C ASP A 491 17.40 -3.00 8.68
N LEU A 492 17.28 -1.91 7.92
CA LEU A 492 16.33 -0.82 8.17
C LEU A 492 15.50 -0.52 6.92
N VAL A 493 14.17 -0.52 7.05
CA VAL A 493 13.23 -0.04 6.03
C VAL A 493 12.67 1.32 6.44
N LEU A 494 12.75 2.29 5.53
CA LEU A 494 12.33 3.67 5.77
C LEU A 494 10.91 3.87 5.27
N VAL A 495 9.98 4.08 6.19
CA VAL A 495 8.57 4.40 5.88
C VAL A 495 8.30 5.83 6.35
N LEU A 496 8.54 6.76 5.43
CA LEU A 496 8.66 8.20 5.72
C LEU A 496 7.44 9.00 5.29
N SER A 497 6.27 8.37 5.26
CA SER A 497 5.03 9.01 4.86
C SER A 497 4.75 10.24 5.75
N PRO A 498 4.59 11.45 5.16
CA PRO A 498 4.35 12.68 5.91
C PRO A 498 2.89 12.82 6.37
N TRP A 499 2.14 11.72 6.39
CA TRP A 499 0.72 11.65 6.70
C TRP A 499 0.39 10.35 7.42
N PRO A 500 -0.73 10.29 8.17
CA PRO A 500 -1.04 9.14 8.99
C PRO A 500 -1.61 7.99 8.15
N GLU A 501 -0.74 7.19 7.52
CA GLU A 501 -1.15 6.01 6.77
C GLU A 501 -2.19 5.19 7.55
N THR A 502 -3.28 4.83 6.87
CA THR A 502 -4.35 4.00 7.43
C THR A 502 -3.85 2.58 7.69
N PHE A 503 -3.04 2.07 6.76
CA PHE A 503 -2.38 0.78 6.79
C PHE A 503 -1.11 0.82 5.93
N SER A 504 -0.11 0.00 6.27
CA SER A 504 1.15 -0.05 5.50
C SER A 504 1.59 -1.49 5.29
N TYR A 505 1.47 -1.98 4.05
CA TYR A 505 1.99 -3.30 3.67
C TYR A 505 3.50 -3.38 3.87
N VAL A 506 4.22 -2.33 3.44
CA VAL A 506 5.68 -2.22 3.56
C VAL A 506 6.17 -2.43 4.99
N THR A 507 5.51 -1.83 5.98
CA THR A 507 5.89 -2.02 7.40
C THR A 507 5.78 -3.48 7.81
N HIS A 508 4.71 -4.17 7.40
CA HIS A 508 4.49 -5.57 7.73
C HIS A 508 5.46 -6.47 6.96
N GLU A 509 5.71 -6.19 5.68
CA GLU A 509 6.69 -6.89 4.85
C GLU A 509 8.11 -6.77 5.42
N ALA A 510 8.50 -5.58 5.87
CA ALA A 510 9.77 -5.34 6.53
C ALA A 510 9.91 -6.22 7.79
N PHE A 511 8.88 -6.25 8.63
CA PHE A 511 8.89 -7.10 9.82
C PHE A 511 9.02 -8.58 9.46
N ALA A 512 8.25 -9.07 8.49
CA ALA A 512 8.32 -10.46 8.06
C ALA A 512 9.68 -10.83 7.43
N ALA A 513 10.33 -9.88 6.74
CA ALA A 513 11.67 -10.05 6.19
C ALA A 513 12.79 -9.99 7.26
N GLY A 514 12.45 -9.65 8.52
CA GLY A 514 13.41 -9.48 9.60
C GLY A 514 14.04 -8.09 9.70
N ALA A 515 13.65 -7.14 8.84
CA ALA A 515 14.09 -5.74 8.91
C ALA A 515 13.31 -4.97 9.98
N ASP A 516 13.95 -3.98 10.60
CA ASP A 516 13.27 -3.03 11.50
C ASP A 516 12.88 -1.76 10.74
N VAL A 517 11.87 -1.04 11.22
CA VAL A 517 11.30 0.10 10.47
C VAL A 517 11.68 1.43 11.11
N VAL A 518 12.14 2.39 10.29
CA VAL A 518 12.33 3.78 10.69
C VAL A 518 11.15 4.59 10.16
N ALA A 519 10.39 5.19 11.08
CA ALA A 519 9.16 5.90 10.77
C ALA A 519 9.15 7.32 11.32
N LEU A 520 8.37 8.21 10.69
CA LEU A 520 8.06 9.52 11.24
C LEU A 520 6.89 9.44 12.23
N ALA A 521 6.87 10.32 13.23
CA ALA A 521 5.83 10.34 14.26
C ALA A 521 4.43 10.62 13.68
N CYS A 522 4.34 11.32 12.55
CA CYS A 522 3.10 11.60 11.85
C CYS A 522 2.58 10.44 10.98
N ALA A 523 3.35 9.36 10.81
CA ALA A 523 3.06 8.27 9.88
C ALA A 523 1.91 7.32 10.32
N GLY A 524 1.13 7.70 11.34
CA GLY A 524 -0.11 7.00 11.72
C GLY A 524 0.13 5.55 12.09
N ASN A 525 -0.53 4.63 11.36
CA ASN A 525 -0.41 3.19 11.62
C ASN A 525 1.03 2.69 11.59
N VAL A 526 1.91 3.28 10.77
CA VAL A 526 3.31 2.89 10.68
C VAL A 526 4.01 3.10 12.02
N ALA A 527 3.92 4.31 12.58
CA ALA A 527 4.52 4.64 13.86
C ALA A 527 3.94 3.79 15.00
N ASP A 528 2.63 3.53 14.97
CA ASP A 528 1.97 2.69 15.96
C ASP A 528 2.37 1.22 15.83
N ALA A 529 2.56 0.70 14.61
CA ALA A 529 3.05 -0.66 14.39
C ALA A 529 4.49 -0.82 14.89
N VAL A 530 5.37 0.16 14.62
CA VAL A 530 6.75 0.17 15.17
C VAL A 530 6.74 0.08 16.69
N ARG A 531 5.91 0.89 17.37
CA ARG A 531 5.79 0.86 18.83
C ARG A 531 5.19 -0.44 19.36
N ARG A 532 4.15 -0.94 18.70
CA ARG A 532 3.39 -2.12 19.14
C ARG A 532 4.23 -3.40 19.05
N HIS A 533 4.99 -3.54 17.98
CA HIS A 533 5.86 -4.69 17.77
C HIS A 533 7.26 -4.49 18.38
N ASP A 534 7.59 -3.28 18.84
CA ASP A 534 8.92 -2.91 19.32
C ASP A 534 10.02 -3.25 18.30
N ARG A 535 9.77 -2.90 17.03
CA ARG A 535 10.62 -3.26 15.88
C ARG A 535 11.01 -2.06 15.03
N GLY A 536 11.71 -1.13 15.63
CA GLY A 536 12.18 0.04 14.89
C GLY A 536 12.47 1.27 15.73
N VAL A 537 12.39 2.40 15.03
CA VAL A 537 12.56 3.74 15.58
C VAL A 537 11.47 4.65 15.04
N VAL A 538 10.82 5.42 15.92
CA VAL A 538 9.92 6.51 15.54
C VAL A 538 10.62 7.83 15.83
N LEU A 539 10.83 8.60 14.78
CA LEU A 539 11.51 9.89 14.80
C LEU A 539 10.49 11.02 14.70
N ARG A 540 10.78 12.14 15.36
CA ARG A 540 9.83 13.25 15.45
C ARG A 540 9.47 13.85 14.11
N ASP A 541 10.48 14.10 13.29
CA ASP A 541 10.39 14.90 12.07
C ASP A 541 11.58 14.61 11.12
N ASP A 542 11.59 15.27 9.97
CA ASP A 542 12.62 15.15 8.94
C ASP A 542 14.04 15.44 9.47
N ALA A 543 14.18 16.43 10.37
CA ALA A 543 15.48 16.80 10.93
C ALA A 543 15.99 15.70 11.88
N ALA A 544 15.10 15.11 12.68
CA ALA A 544 15.40 13.95 13.49
C ALA A 544 15.88 12.75 12.66
N LEU A 545 15.25 12.50 11.50
CA LEU A 545 15.70 11.47 10.55
C LEU A 545 17.12 11.73 10.08
N LEU A 546 17.41 12.92 9.58
CA LEU A 546 18.75 13.23 9.06
C LEU A 546 19.81 13.08 10.14
N ARG A 547 19.60 13.62 11.36
CA ARG A 547 20.53 13.44 12.48
C ARG A 547 20.72 11.98 12.86
N PHE A 548 19.65 11.19 12.88
CA PHE A 548 19.73 9.77 13.22
C PHE A 548 20.73 9.00 12.32
N PHE A 549 20.83 9.35 11.04
CA PHE A 549 21.81 8.74 10.14
C PHE A 549 23.16 9.46 10.14
N LEU A 550 23.18 10.79 10.09
CA LEU A 550 24.42 11.57 9.97
C LEU A 550 25.27 11.55 11.25
N ASP A 551 24.63 11.46 12.43
CA ASP A 551 25.31 11.31 13.72
C ASP A 551 25.57 9.83 14.07
N LEU A 552 25.37 8.92 13.10
CA LEU A 552 25.61 7.47 13.21
C LEU A 552 24.80 6.74 14.29
N HIS A 553 23.68 7.31 14.76
CA HIS A 553 22.75 6.59 15.64
C HIS A 553 22.16 5.34 14.96
N ALA A 554 21.94 5.38 13.64
CA ALA A 554 21.48 4.23 12.86
C ALA A 554 22.49 3.06 12.90
N VAL A 555 23.80 3.34 12.94
CA VAL A 555 24.84 2.32 13.10
C VAL A 555 24.75 1.67 14.48
N ARG A 556 24.64 2.47 15.55
CA ARG A 556 24.47 1.97 16.92
C ARG A 556 23.21 1.12 17.07
N TYR A 557 22.12 1.55 16.43
CA TYR A 557 20.89 0.78 16.38
C TYR A 557 21.10 -0.57 15.68
N ALA A 558 21.75 -0.57 14.51
CA ALA A 558 22.01 -1.79 13.75
C ALA A 558 22.95 -2.77 14.49
N GLU A 559 23.96 -2.26 15.21
CA GLU A 559 24.83 -3.05 16.09
C GLU A 559 24.02 -3.77 17.18
N GLN A 560 23.20 -3.02 17.91
CA GLN A 560 22.36 -3.56 18.99
C GLN A 560 21.31 -4.54 18.44
N ARG A 561 20.74 -4.25 17.26
CA ARG A 561 19.84 -5.16 16.54
C ARG A 561 20.54 -6.45 16.17
N ALA A 562 21.73 -6.40 15.60
CA ALA A 562 22.46 -7.59 15.16
C ALA A 562 22.91 -8.48 16.33
N ALA A 563 23.10 -7.88 17.52
CA ALA A 563 23.38 -8.59 18.77
C ALA A 563 22.11 -9.18 19.42
N ALA A 564 20.92 -8.71 19.05
CA ALA A 564 19.66 -9.21 19.56
C ALA A 564 19.17 -10.43 18.75
N ALA A 565 18.60 -11.41 19.44
CA ALA A 565 17.86 -12.47 18.78
C ALA A 565 16.58 -11.89 18.14
N LEU A 566 16.25 -12.37 16.94
CA LEU A 566 15.04 -11.98 16.23
C LEU A 566 14.15 -13.20 16.06
N ARG A 567 12.85 -13.05 16.30
CA ARG A 567 11.85 -14.06 15.93
C ARG A 567 11.37 -13.73 14.52
N PRO A 568 11.64 -14.59 13.53
CA PRO A 568 11.10 -14.40 12.19
C PRO A 568 9.59 -14.36 12.30
N ALA A 569 8.98 -13.32 11.72
CA ALA A 569 7.54 -13.17 11.72
C ALA A 569 6.99 -13.53 10.34
N ARG A 570 5.72 -13.91 10.28
CA ARG A 570 5.02 -14.24 9.04
C ARG A 570 3.79 -13.39 8.88
N LEU A 571 3.45 -13.11 7.64
CA LEU A 571 2.26 -12.34 7.28
C LEU A 571 1.10 -13.27 7.01
N LEU A 572 0.01 -13.03 7.73
CA LEU A 572 -1.28 -13.67 7.51
C LEU A 572 -2.20 -12.65 6.84
N ALA A 573 -2.63 -12.95 5.61
CA ALA A 573 -3.65 -12.14 4.95
C ALA A 573 -5.03 -12.61 5.41
N CYS A 574 -5.71 -11.79 6.21
CA CYS A 574 -6.94 -12.21 6.88
C CYS A 574 -7.98 -11.10 7.09
N GLY A 575 -7.72 -9.84 6.69
CA GLY A 575 -8.66 -8.73 6.92
C GLY A 575 -9.45 -8.33 5.69
N THR A 576 -10.46 -9.11 5.33
CA THR A 576 -11.44 -8.77 4.28
C THR A 576 -12.86 -8.72 4.86
N THR A 577 -13.85 -8.20 4.12
CA THR A 577 -15.25 -8.26 4.59
C THR A 577 -15.71 -9.71 4.80
N ALA A 578 -15.17 -10.64 4.03
CA ALA A 578 -15.43 -12.08 4.15
C ALA A 578 -14.95 -12.70 5.47
N THR A 579 -14.21 -11.98 6.31
CA THR A 579 -13.67 -12.48 7.59
C THR A 579 -14.21 -11.71 8.79
N VAL A 580 -15.18 -10.83 8.55
CA VAL A 580 -15.78 -9.98 9.58
C VAL A 580 -16.83 -10.77 10.35
N ALA A 581 -16.60 -10.96 11.65
CA ALA A 581 -17.58 -11.55 12.55
C ALA A 581 -18.47 -10.46 13.15
N LEU A 582 -19.76 -10.41 12.80
CA LEU A 582 -20.68 -9.36 13.26
C LEU A 582 -20.86 -9.33 14.79
N ASP A 583 -20.92 -10.49 15.42
CA ASP A 583 -21.19 -10.63 16.86
C ASP A 583 -19.92 -10.75 17.73
N ALA A 584 -18.73 -10.81 17.13
CA ALA A 584 -17.48 -10.90 17.87
C ALA A 584 -16.80 -9.52 17.93
N PRO A 585 -16.38 -9.05 19.12
CA PRO A 585 -15.89 -7.69 19.29
C PRO A 585 -14.52 -7.43 18.64
N ASP A 586 -13.64 -8.43 18.46
CA ASP A 586 -12.26 -8.19 18.02
C ASP A 586 -11.71 -9.25 17.03
N GLY A 587 -11.30 -8.78 15.83
CA GLY A 587 -10.42 -9.46 14.87
C GLY A 587 -10.91 -10.78 14.24
N PRO A 588 -10.30 -11.20 13.12
CA PRO A 588 -10.51 -12.56 12.60
C PRO A 588 -9.81 -13.56 13.54
N ASP A 589 -10.56 -14.55 14.05
CA ASP A 589 -10.00 -15.74 14.71
C ASP A 589 -9.72 -16.80 13.63
N PRO A 590 -8.45 -17.00 13.21
CA PRO A 590 -8.12 -17.89 12.10
C PRO A 590 -8.62 -19.32 12.32
N ASP A 591 -8.65 -19.79 13.56
CA ASP A 591 -9.09 -21.14 13.91
C ASP A 591 -10.61 -21.30 13.74
N ARG A 592 -11.39 -20.24 13.97
CA ARG A 592 -12.84 -20.24 13.70
C ARG A 592 -13.18 -20.09 12.23
N LEU A 593 -12.28 -19.47 11.47
CA LEU A 593 -12.36 -19.29 10.03
C LEU A 593 -11.83 -20.52 9.27
N ALA A 594 -11.32 -21.56 9.92
CA ALA A 594 -10.84 -22.75 9.23
C ALA A 594 -11.99 -23.70 8.78
N THR A 595 -11.83 -24.34 7.62
CA THR A 595 -12.69 -25.44 7.13
C THR A 595 -11.88 -26.49 6.36
N PRO A 596 -12.17 -27.80 6.50
CA PRO A 596 -11.59 -28.83 5.65
C PRO A 596 -12.32 -28.98 4.30
N ASP A 597 -13.48 -28.34 4.13
CA ASP A 597 -14.25 -28.42 2.88
C ASP A 597 -13.55 -27.59 1.78
N PRO A 598 -13.16 -28.18 0.64
CA PRO A 598 -12.57 -27.43 -0.46
C PRO A 598 -13.58 -26.63 -1.28
N ALA A 599 -14.90 -26.78 -1.10
CA ALA A 599 -15.93 -26.24 -2.00
C ALA A 599 -15.61 -26.44 -3.49
N LEU A 600 -15.16 -27.66 -3.80
CA LEU A 600 -14.72 -28.03 -5.14
C LEU A 600 -15.89 -27.92 -6.12
N ARG A 601 -15.66 -27.27 -7.26
CA ARG A 601 -16.64 -27.05 -8.32
C ARG A 601 -15.95 -26.93 -9.66
N VAL A 602 -16.69 -27.13 -10.75
CA VAL A 602 -16.22 -26.86 -12.11
C VAL A 602 -16.97 -25.66 -12.67
N ILE A 603 -16.25 -24.75 -13.34
CA ILE A 603 -16.85 -23.69 -14.15
C ILE A 603 -16.59 -24.03 -15.62
N ALA A 604 -17.66 -24.18 -16.40
CA ALA A 604 -17.61 -24.42 -17.84
C ALA A 604 -18.39 -23.31 -18.56
N GLY A 605 -17.67 -22.36 -19.17
CA GLY A 605 -18.26 -21.09 -19.60
C GLY A 605 -18.88 -20.35 -18.41
N ASP A 606 -20.21 -20.23 -18.42
CA ASP A 606 -20.98 -19.53 -17.37
C ASP A 606 -21.63 -20.50 -16.37
N ALA A 607 -21.55 -21.80 -16.63
CA ALA A 607 -22.17 -22.82 -15.80
C ALA A 607 -21.27 -23.21 -14.63
N VAL A 608 -21.81 -23.13 -13.41
CA VAL A 608 -21.19 -23.70 -12.20
C VAL A 608 -21.73 -25.10 -11.99
N ILE A 609 -20.84 -26.08 -12.02
CA ILE A 609 -21.15 -27.50 -11.91
C ILE A 609 -20.68 -27.99 -10.54
N LEU A 610 -21.64 -28.41 -9.73
CA LEU A 610 -21.37 -29.00 -8.43
C LEU A 610 -21.06 -30.50 -8.56
N PRO A 611 -20.20 -31.03 -7.71
CA PRO A 611 -19.80 -32.43 -7.74
C PRO A 611 -20.86 -33.34 -7.14
N ALA A 612 -21.02 -34.52 -7.73
CA ALA A 612 -21.54 -35.69 -7.02
C ALA A 612 -20.37 -36.41 -6.33
N ARG A 613 -20.57 -36.82 -5.07
CA ARG A 613 -19.61 -37.61 -4.30
C ARG A 613 -19.79 -39.09 -4.64
N ASP A 614 -18.70 -39.78 -4.97
CA ASP A 614 -18.67 -41.22 -5.24
C ASP A 614 -17.46 -41.84 -4.52
N GLY A 615 -17.69 -42.38 -3.32
CA GLY A 615 -16.62 -42.76 -2.40
C GLY A 615 -15.69 -41.58 -2.07
N ASP A 616 -14.40 -41.74 -2.36
CA ASP A 616 -13.36 -40.70 -2.20
C ASP A 616 -13.21 -39.79 -3.45
N GLY A 617 -14.01 -40.04 -4.51
CA GLY A 617 -14.01 -39.32 -5.77
C GLY A 617 -15.07 -38.23 -5.89
N TRP A 618 -14.77 -37.23 -6.72
CA TRP A 618 -15.63 -36.09 -7.06
C TRP A 618 -15.96 -36.16 -8.55
N ARG A 619 -17.24 -36.24 -8.90
CA ARG A 619 -17.70 -36.40 -10.29
C ARG A 619 -18.48 -35.18 -10.74
N PHE A 620 -18.15 -34.65 -11.91
CA PHE A 620 -18.80 -33.47 -12.50
C PHE A 620 -19.36 -33.82 -13.87
N ALA A 621 -20.67 -33.67 -14.02
CA ALA A 621 -21.33 -33.80 -15.31
C ALA A 621 -21.10 -32.52 -16.13
N LEU A 622 -20.28 -32.61 -17.17
CA LEU A 622 -19.90 -31.49 -18.03
C LEU A 622 -20.94 -31.26 -19.14
N PRO A 623 -21.21 -30.00 -19.52
CA PRO A 623 -22.06 -29.67 -20.64
C PRO A 623 -21.47 -30.15 -21.97
N ALA A 624 -22.30 -30.20 -23.02
CA ALA A 624 -21.82 -30.48 -24.37
C ALA A 624 -20.79 -29.45 -24.80
N GLN A 625 -19.62 -29.90 -25.29
CA GLN A 625 -18.54 -29.02 -25.76
C GLN A 625 -18.04 -28.07 -24.66
N ALA A 626 -17.77 -28.61 -23.47
CA ALA A 626 -17.26 -27.82 -22.35
C ALA A 626 -15.94 -27.10 -22.69
N GLY A 627 -15.14 -27.66 -23.60
CA GLY A 627 -13.88 -27.07 -24.07
C GLY A 627 -12.93 -26.86 -22.89
N ILE A 628 -12.55 -25.61 -22.66
CA ILE A 628 -11.73 -25.24 -21.51
C ILE A 628 -12.62 -25.01 -20.28
N ILE A 629 -12.39 -25.79 -19.23
CA ILE A 629 -13.08 -25.69 -17.94
C ILE A 629 -12.14 -25.21 -16.84
N ARG A 630 -12.68 -24.67 -15.76
CA ARG A 630 -11.94 -24.32 -14.54
C ARG A 630 -12.36 -25.20 -13.37
N LEU A 631 -11.42 -25.93 -12.80
CA LEU A 631 -11.56 -26.63 -11.52
C LEU A 631 -11.26 -25.63 -10.40
N VAL A 632 -12.30 -25.20 -9.70
CA VAL A 632 -12.24 -24.19 -8.66
C VAL A 632 -12.43 -24.82 -7.30
N SER A 633 -11.60 -24.43 -6.35
CA SER A 633 -11.72 -24.79 -4.93
C SER A 633 -11.40 -23.58 -4.06
N ARG A 634 -11.66 -23.68 -2.77
CA ARG A 634 -10.98 -22.85 -1.78
C ARG A 634 -9.48 -23.02 -1.96
N SER A 635 -8.74 -21.96 -1.66
CA SER A 635 -7.29 -21.98 -1.63
C SER A 635 -6.77 -21.42 -0.33
N VAL A 636 -5.56 -21.81 0.00
CA VAL A 636 -4.82 -21.32 1.15
C VAL A 636 -3.36 -21.21 0.77
N VAL A 637 -2.64 -20.25 1.32
CA VAL A 637 -1.19 -20.34 1.36
C VAL A 637 -0.84 -21.01 2.69
N PRO A 638 -0.25 -22.22 2.74
CA PRO A 638 0.00 -22.92 4.01
C PRO A 638 0.75 -22.08 5.05
N ALA A 639 1.69 -21.23 4.60
CA ALA A 639 2.39 -20.28 5.46
C ALA A 639 1.47 -19.25 6.16
N GLN A 640 0.23 -19.07 5.69
CA GLN A 640 -0.82 -18.22 6.29
C GLN A 640 -1.67 -18.93 7.36
N LEU A 641 -1.50 -20.24 7.57
CA LEU A 641 -2.21 -20.95 8.65
C LEU A 641 -1.31 -21.37 9.80
N SER A 642 -0.01 -21.51 9.54
CA SER A 642 0.92 -22.00 10.54
C SER A 642 2.28 -21.32 10.41
N SER A 643 2.83 -20.91 11.56
CA SER A 643 4.21 -20.46 11.75
C SER A 643 5.27 -21.51 11.40
N ALA A 644 4.90 -22.79 11.22
CA ALA A 644 5.81 -23.86 10.84
C ALA A 644 5.89 -24.06 9.32
N ALA A 645 4.80 -23.82 8.57
CA ALA A 645 4.68 -24.16 7.15
C ALA A 645 5.51 -23.24 6.24
N ARG A 646 6.50 -23.75 5.50
CA ARG A 646 7.36 -22.92 4.63
C ARG A 646 6.80 -22.68 3.23
N ASP A 647 5.73 -23.38 2.87
CA ASP A 647 5.13 -23.30 1.54
C ASP A 647 4.35 -22.00 1.38
N GLN A 648 4.79 -21.18 0.43
CA GLN A 648 4.21 -19.88 0.11
C GLN A 648 3.30 -19.91 -1.12
N ARG A 649 3.17 -21.07 -1.78
CA ARG A 649 2.26 -21.21 -2.92
C ARG A 649 0.82 -21.13 -2.44
N ARG A 650 -0.04 -20.51 -3.24
CA ARG A 650 -1.49 -20.60 -3.06
C ARG A 650 -1.93 -21.99 -3.50
N LEU A 651 -2.32 -22.84 -2.56
CA LEU A 651 -2.72 -24.23 -2.79
C LEU A 651 -4.24 -24.35 -2.69
N GLY A 652 -4.87 -24.89 -3.74
CA GLY A 652 -6.25 -25.33 -3.76
C GLY A 652 -6.35 -26.75 -3.24
N VAL A 653 -6.60 -27.70 -4.15
CA VAL A 653 -6.67 -29.13 -3.83
C VAL A 653 -5.51 -29.91 -4.44
N ALA A 654 -5.03 -30.93 -3.75
CA ALA A 654 -4.06 -31.87 -4.31
C ALA A 654 -4.81 -32.93 -5.13
N VAL A 655 -4.66 -32.89 -6.44
CA VAL A 655 -5.30 -33.83 -7.37
C VAL A 655 -4.40 -35.05 -7.56
N GLY A 656 -4.80 -36.18 -7.00
CA GLY A 656 -4.07 -37.45 -7.15
C GLY A 656 -4.46 -38.20 -8.42
N ARG A 657 -5.73 -38.13 -8.83
CA ARG A 657 -6.19 -38.69 -10.10
C ARG A 657 -7.19 -37.74 -10.75
N LEU A 658 -7.02 -37.52 -12.05
CA LEU A 658 -7.90 -36.72 -12.89
C LEU A 658 -8.30 -37.57 -14.10
N MET A 659 -9.58 -37.68 -14.39
CA MET A 659 -10.09 -38.46 -15.53
C MET A 659 -11.15 -37.68 -16.30
N LEU A 660 -11.09 -37.74 -17.63
CA LEU A 660 -12.09 -37.21 -18.55
C LEU A 660 -12.72 -38.38 -19.30
N ASP A 661 -14.02 -38.60 -19.13
CA ASP A 661 -14.76 -39.74 -19.71
C ASP A 661 -14.05 -41.09 -19.52
N GLY A 662 -13.47 -41.30 -18.34
CA GLY A 662 -12.73 -42.53 -18.01
C GLY A 662 -11.25 -42.54 -18.42
N ALA A 663 -10.77 -41.57 -19.21
CA ALA A 663 -9.37 -41.47 -19.62
C ALA A 663 -8.55 -40.65 -18.62
N ILE A 664 -7.44 -41.21 -18.12
CA ILE A 664 -6.56 -40.54 -17.16
C ILE A 664 -5.85 -39.34 -17.80
N VAL A 665 -5.82 -38.22 -17.09
CA VAL A 665 -5.03 -37.03 -17.40
C VAL A 665 -3.87 -36.94 -16.39
N PRO A 666 -2.66 -37.41 -16.73
CA PRO A 666 -1.54 -37.43 -15.80
C PRO A 666 -1.08 -36.00 -15.40
N PRO A 667 -0.34 -35.85 -14.29
CA PRO A 667 0.33 -34.59 -13.97
C PRO A 667 1.25 -34.11 -15.11
N GLY A 668 1.31 -32.81 -15.36
CA GLY A 668 2.09 -32.22 -16.46
C GLY A 668 1.58 -32.48 -17.89
N ASP A 669 0.40 -33.10 -18.06
CA ASP A 669 -0.26 -33.26 -19.37
C ASP A 669 -0.60 -31.89 -19.99
N ALA A 670 -0.46 -31.75 -21.31
CA ALA A 670 -0.70 -30.50 -22.03
C ALA A 670 -2.15 -29.97 -21.91
N ARG A 671 -3.12 -30.82 -21.54
CA ARG A 671 -4.49 -30.41 -21.24
C ARG A 671 -4.60 -29.64 -19.92
N ARG A 672 -3.65 -29.81 -19.00
CA ARG A 672 -3.57 -29.00 -17.77
C ARG A 672 -2.94 -27.67 -18.13
N LEU A 673 -3.76 -26.63 -18.16
CA LEU A 673 -3.36 -25.30 -18.62
C LEU A 673 -2.80 -24.49 -17.44
N SER A 674 -3.45 -23.39 -17.06
CA SER A 674 -3.02 -22.54 -15.94
C SER A 674 -3.50 -23.05 -14.58
N GLY A 675 -2.86 -22.60 -13.49
CA GLY A 675 -3.33 -22.86 -12.12
C GLY A 675 -3.03 -24.26 -11.58
N TRP A 676 -2.13 -25.00 -12.22
CA TRP A 676 -1.54 -26.23 -11.71
C TRP A 676 -0.11 -25.95 -11.23
N HIS A 677 0.23 -26.39 -10.03
CA HIS A 677 1.60 -26.38 -9.52
C HIS A 677 2.35 -27.60 -10.04
N GLY A 678 3.68 -27.59 -9.98
CA GLY A 678 4.48 -28.75 -10.40
C GLY A 678 4.09 -30.03 -9.64
N ALA A 679 4.21 -31.18 -10.32
CA ALA A 679 3.88 -32.48 -9.76
C ALA A 679 4.74 -32.80 -8.51
N GLU A 680 4.08 -33.31 -7.47
CA GLU A 680 4.67 -33.74 -6.21
C GLU A 680 4.26 -35.17 -5.91
N ASP A 681 5.23 -36.08 -5.86
CA ASP A 681 4.99 -37.51 -5.69
C ASP A 681 3.99 -38.06 -6.74
N ALA A 682 2.78 -38.41 -6.32
CA ALA A 682 1.71 -38.98 -7.14
C ALA A 682 0.52 -38.02 -7.32
N TRP A 683 0.67 -36.73 -7.02
CA TRP A 683 -0.39 -35.73 -7.17
C TRP A 683 0.14 -34.40 -7.70
N GLU A 684 -0.78 -33.49 -7.98
CA GLU A 684 -0.48 -32.13 -8.43
C GLU A 684 -1.43 -31.16 -7.73
N TRP A 685 -0.88 -30.11 -7.11
CA TRP A 685 -1.71 -29.11 -6.45
C TRP A 685 -2.33 -28.16 -7.48
N THR A 686 -3.60 -27.82 -7.30
CA THR A 686 -4.18 -26.65 -7.98
C THR A 686 -3.83 -25.36 -7.23
N SER A 687 -4.00 -24.21 -7.87
CA SER A 687 -3.92 -22.88 -7.24
C SER A 687 -5.21 -22.47 -6.51
N GLY A 688 -6.22 -23.35 -6.51
CA GLY A 688 -7.62 -23.03 -6.19
C GLY A 688 -8.44 -22.62 -7.41
N ASP A 689 -7.80 -22.37 -8.55
CA ASP A 689 -8.45 -22.03 -9.80
C ASP A 689 -7.60 -22.53 -10.97
N ALA A 690 -7.80 -23.81 -11.30
CA ALA A 690 -7.00 -24.51 -12.29
C ALA A 690 -7.78 -24.73 -13.58
N THR A 691 -7.17 -24.38 -14.70
CA THR A 691 -7.79 -24.50 -16.02
C THR A 691 -7.41 -25.84 -16.67
N LEU A 692 -8.38 -26.52 -17.25
CA LEU A 692 -8.23 -27.82 -17.90
C LEU A 692 -8.93 -27.81 -19.25
N ASP A 693 -8.24 -28.25 -20.30
CA ASP A 693 -8.89 -28.56 -21.58
C ASP A 693 -9.61 -29.91 -21.48
N ALA A 694 -10.92 -29.86 -21.33
CA ALA A 694 -11.81 -31.02 -21.30
C ALA A 694 -12.27 -31.43 -22.70
N GLY A 695 -12.02 -30.63 -23.75
CA GLY A 695 -12.49 -30.89 -25.10
C GLY A 695 -14.00 -31.16 -25.15
N GLU A 696 -14.37 -32.33 -25.67
CA GLU A 696 -15.77 -32.79 -25.77
C GLU A 696 -16.23 -33.69 -24.60
N ALA A 697 -15.40 -33.84 -23.57
CA ALA A 697 -15.69 -34.74 -22.46
C ALA A 697 -17.00 -34.37 -21.74
N ARG A 698 -17.74 -35.39 -21.28
CA ARG A 698 -19.02 -35.24 -20.58
C ARG A 698 -18.93 -35.47 -19.08
N MET A 699 -17.84 -36.04 -18.61
CA MET A 699 -17.60 -36.34 -17.22
C MET A 699 -16.16 -35.99 -16.85
N LEU A 700 -16.03 -35.21 -15.79
CA LEU A 700 -14.76 -35.06 -15.08
C LEU A 700 -14.83 -35.83 -13.77
N GLU A 701 -13.83 -36.65 -13.50
CA GLU A 701 -13.66 -37.34 -12.22
C GLU A 701 -12.34 -36.92 -11.58
N VAL A 702 -12.42 -36.51 -10.32
CA VAL A 702 -11.28 -36.02 -9.55
C VAL A 702 -11.18 -36.81 -8.25
N THR A 703 -10.03 -37.44 -8.02
CA THR A 703 -9.68 -38.01 -6.72
C THR A 703 -8.64 -37.13 -6.07
N LEU A 704 -8.95 -36.64 -4.86
CA LEU A 704 -8.04 -35.78 -4.12
C LEU A 704 -7.07 -36.64 -3.31
N ALA A 705 -5.79 -36.34 -3.41
CA ALA A 705 -4.75 -37.00 -2.61
C ALA A 705 -4.69 -36.40 -1.19
N ARG A 706 -4.92 -35.09 -1.07
CA ARG A 706 -4.88 -34.34 0.19
C ARG A 706 -5.84 -33.15 0.15
N LEU A 707 -6.34 -32.80 1.33
CA LEU A 707 -7.05 -31.56 1.59
C LEU A 707 -6.20 -30.67 2.48
N ALA A 708 -6.10 -29.39 2.13
CA ALA A 708 -5.60 -28.39 3.06
C ALA A 708 -6.72 -27.99 4.03
N THR A 709 -6.34 -27.25 5.08
CA THR A 709 -7.29 -26.45 5.85
C THR A 709 -7.45 -25.12 5.11
N TYR A 710 -8.68 -24.67 4.88
CA TYR A 710 -9.00 -23.44 4.14
C TYR A 710 -9.65 -22.40 5.04
N PHE A 711 -9.69 -21.14 4.60
CA PHE A 711 -10.55 -20.13 5.22
C PHE A 711 -12.01 -20.28 4.75
N ARG A 712 -12.97 -20.08 5.66
CA ARG A 712 -14.41 -19.94 5.44
C ARG A 712 -14.88 -18.59 5.95
N SER A 713 -15.90 -18.05 5.31
CA SER A 713 -16.59 -16.83 5.70
C SER A 713 -17.47 -17.09 6.92
N PRO A 714 -17.32 -16.31 7.99
CA PRO A 714 -18.20 -16.39 9.15
C PRO A 714 -19.61 -15.88 8.81
N LEU A 715 -19.76 -15.11 7.73
CA LEU A 715 -21.05 -14.63 7.22
C LEU A 715 -21.83 -15.69 6.43
N ALA A 716 -21.22 -16.85 6.16
CA ALA A 716 -21.92 -17.99 5.58
C ALA A 716 -22.85 -18.70 6.59
N GLY A 717 -22.84 -18.30 7.87
CA GLY A 717 -23.58 -18.93 8.96
C GLY A 717 -24.58 -18.00 9.65
N SER A 718 -25.80 -17.95 9.15
CA SER A 718 -27.02 -17.75 9.96
C SER A 718 -28.22 -18.20 9.14
N GLY A 719 -28.29 -19.51 8.89
CA GLY A 719 -29.55 -20.19 8.58
C GLY A 719 -30.32 -20.44 9.87
#